data_AF-A0A5A9Q1G5-F1
#
_entry.id   AF-A0A5A9Q1G5-F1
#
_cell.length_a   1.000
_cell.length_b   1.000
_cell.length_c   1.000
_cell.angle_alpha   90.00
_cell.angle_beta   90.00
_cell.angle_gamma   90.00
#
_symmetry.space_group_name_H-M   'P 1'
#
loop_
_entity.id
_entity.type
_entity.pdbx_description
1 polymer ?
#
loop_
_entity_poly.entity_id
_entity_poly.type
_entity_poly.pdbx_seq_one_letter_code
_entity_poly.pdbx_strand_id
1 'polypeptide(L)'
;MQRAAVLLTLISASAALRHEWIPRDYSQTVVEAQRFVEAYNSTAEEVFYLSTEASWNYITNLTEHNSQLQVITFLEEQEFTEAWGQKAKDTFSDSFIETLNPEVQKILGIIKVLGPANLPTTERERYNAILSQMDSIYSTTKVCNGTGECWSLEPDLTDIMANSRSYNALLFAWEGWHNESGNRLRSLYPEFVELSNKASRMDGFPDTGAYWRSWYESPTFKQDLENLFIQLQPLYQNLHAFVRRKLYNFYGPKYINLKDSSFYYFIYDGNYTTVLKMLMCLVLGNMWSQTWNNIYNMMIPFPDKPNVDVTDTMVAQGYNATHMFRVAEEFFTSLGLIRMPDEFWDKSIIEKPSDGRDMVAHASAWDFYNRKDFRINQWTTVTMEQLSTVHHEIGHVEYFLQYKDQPVSFRDGANPGFHEAIGDVLSLSASTPKHLYTIGLMDEVTDDAESDINYLLKMALEKIAFLPFGYLIDQWRWGVFSGRTPPERYNSEWWYLRYFVSFILQFQFHEKLCRESGHTGPLHKCDIYRSTKAGAVLELSRHGCVLAFLVRISDIQARPREPVYTASTSLPEPARLRPPQTLQFLRPQFILLLNVILLADSSFYYFVYDGNYSTVLKMLMCLVLGNMWSQTWNNIYNMMIPFPDKPNVDVTDTMVAQGFNATHMFRVAEEFFTSLGLIRMPDEFWDKSIIEKPSDGRDMVAHASAWDFYNRKDFRINQWTTVTMEQLSTVHHEIGHVEYFLQYKDQPVSFRDGANPGFHEAIGDVLSLSASTPKHLYTIGLMDEVTDDAESDINYLLKMALEKIAFLPFGYLIDQWRWGVFSGRTPPERYNSEWWYLRYFVSFILQFQFHEKLCRESGHTGPLHKCDIYRSTKAGAVLE
;
A
#
# COMPACT_ATOMS: atom_id res chain seq x y z
N MET A 1 -7.20 -17.52 -45.07
CA MET A 1 -6.38 -18.73 -44.83
C MET A 1 -5.09 -18.79 -45.66
N GLN A 2 -5.03 -18.30 -46.91
CA GLN A 2 -3.76 -18.24 -47.68
C GLN A 2 -2.81 -17.07 -47.33
N ARG A 3 -3.28 -16.04 -46.60
CA ARG A 3 -2.41 -14.97 -46.04
C ARG A 3 -1.72 -15.36 -44.72
N ALA A 4 -2.19 -16.40 -44.04
CA ALA A 4 -1.57 -16.92 -42.81
C ALA A 4 -0.34 -17.81 -43.09
N ALA A 5 -0.23 -18.38 -44.30
CA ALA A 5 0.87 -19.26 -44.66
C ALA A 5 2.15 -18.51 -45.08
N VAL A 6 2.03 -17.27 -45.54
CA VAL A 6 3.19 -16.40 -45.84
C VAL A 6 3.72 -15.71 -44.57
N LEU A 7 2.87 -15.53 -43.55
CA LEU A 7 3.24 -14.96 -42.25
C LEU A 7 4.18 -15.86 -41.42
N LEU A 8 4.22 -17.16 -41.69
CA LEU A 8 5.03 -18.14 -40.95
C LEU A 8 6.41 -18.42 -41.57
N THR A 9 6.68 -17.93 -42.78
CA THR A 9 7.91 -18.25 -43.52
C THR A 9 8.97 -17.13 -43.50
N LEU A 10 8.65 -15.94 -42.98
CA LEU A 10 9.61 -14.85 -42.80
C LEU A 10 10.01 -14.62 -41.33
N ILE A 11 9.37 -15.31 -40.38
CA ILE A 11 9.72 -15.31 -38.94
C ILE A 11 10.64 -16.51 -38.60
N SER A 12 10.90 -17.41 -39.55
CA SER A 12 11.71 -18.62 -39.33
C SER A 12 13.20 -18.47 -39.66
N ALA A 13 13.77 -17.27 -39.54
CA ALA A 13 15.22 -17.08 -39.56
C ALA A 13 15.65 -16.57 -38.19
N SER A 14 15.92 -17.49 -37.26
CA SER A 14 16.87 -17.21 -36.18
C SER A 14 18.20 -16.89 -36.86
N ALA A 15 18.44 -15.61 -37.15
CA ALA A 15 19.72 -15.17 -37.65
C ALA A 15 20.71 -15.43 -36.51
N ALA A 16 21.54 -16.45 -36.65
CA ALA A 16 22.57 -16.74 -35.66
C ALA A 16 23.36 -15.47 -35.36
N LEU A 17 23.56 -15.17 -34.08
CA LEU A 17 24.35 -14.04 -33.60
C LEU A 17 25.59 -13.82 -34.47
N ARG A 18 25.86 -12.56 -34.83
CA ARG A 18 27.01 -12.21 -35.66
C ARG A 18 28.28 -12.82 -35.08
N HIS A 19 29.11 -13.41 -35.94
CA HIS A 19 30.29 -14.17 -35.50
C HIS A 19 31.24 -13.35 -34.61
N GLU A 20 31.32 -12.04 -34.84
CA GLU A 20 32.13 -11.09 -34.06
C GLU A 20 31.58 -10.79 -32.65
N TRP A 21 30.31 -11.07 -32.38
CA TRP A 21 29.67 -10.87 -31.08
C TRP A 21 29.68 -12.11 -30.19
N ILE A 22 30.14 -13.25 -30.71
CA ILE A 22 30.22 -14.51 -29.97
C ILE A 22 31.47 -14.49 -29.08
N PRO A 23 31.36 -14.80 -27.77
CA PRO A 23 32.53 -14.88 -26.91
C PRO A 23 33.45 -16.04 -27.34
N ARG A 24 34.75 -15.78 -27.44
CA ARG A 24 35.76 -16.83 -27.62
C ARG A 24 35.82 -17.77 -26.40
N ASP A 25 36.68 -18.78 -26.47
CA ASP A 25 36.99 -19.59 -25.29
C ASP A 25 37.98 -18.88 -24.36
N TYR A 26 37.73 -19.02 -23.05
CA TYR A 26 38.51 -18.44 -21.97
C TYR A 26 38.86 -19.54 -20.97
N SER A 27 39.93 -19.33 -20.20
CA SER A 27 40.30 -20.23 -19.09
C SER A 27 40.05 -19.53 -17.76
N GLN A 28 39.85 -20.31 -16.68
CA GLN A 28 39.61 -19.78 -15.34
C GLN A 28 40.91 -19.24 -14.71
N THR A 29 41.41 -18.10 -15.20
CA THR A 29 42.58 -17.38 -14.67
C THR A 29 42.29 -15.89 -14.57
N VAL A 30 42.99 -15.19 -13.67
CA VAL A 30 42.77 -13.74 -13.42
C VAL A 30 42.94 -12.92 -14.71
N VAL A 31 43.95 -13.25 -15.52
CA VAL A 31 44.23 -12.56 -16.78
C VAL A 31 43.14 -12.80 -17.83
N GLU A 32 42.63 -14.03 -17.93
CA GLU A 32 41.54 -14.32 -18.89
C GLU A 32 40.19 -13.77 -18.42
N ALA A 33 39.94 -13.68 -17.12
CA ALA A 33 38.75 -13.00 -16.59
C ALA A 33 38.77 -11.48 -16.92
N GLN A 34 39.93 -10.84 -16.78
CA GLN A 34 40.10 -9.44 -17.19
C GLN A 34 39.87 -9.25 -18.71
N ARG A 35 40.45 -10.12 -19.54
CA ARG A 35 40.24 -10.09 -21.00
C ARG A 35 38.78 -10.36 -21.38
N PHE A 36 38.10 -11.21 -20.63
CA PHE A 36 36.68 -11.50 -20.84
C PHE A 36 35.84 -10.24 -20.63
N VAL A 37 36.02 -9.53 -19.51
CA VAL A 37 35.24 -8.31 -19.23
C VAL A 37 35.57 -7.17 -20.21
N GLU A 38 36.83 -7.02 -20.62
CA GLU A 38 37.24 -6.03 -21.63
C GLU A 38 36.60 -6.31 -23.00
N ALA A 39 36.62 -7.57 -23.43
CA ALA A 39 36.01 -7.98 -24.68
C ALA A 39 34.48 -7.79 -24.64
N TYR A 40 33.83 -8.23 -23.56
CA TYR A 40 32.40 -8.02 -23.33
C TYR A 40 32.04 -6.54 -23.45
N ASN A 41 32.79 -5.67 -22.78
CA ASN A 41 32.55 -4.24 -22.77
C ASN A 41 32.53 -3.66 -24.19
N SER A 42 33.54 -3.98 -25.01
CA SER A 42 33.63 -3.47 -26.38
C SER A 42 32.50 -3.97 -27.29
N THR A 43 32.09 -5.23 -27.15
CA THR A 43 31.01 -5.80 -27.97
C THR A 43 29.63 -5.37 -27.49
N ALA A 44 29.44 -5.22 -26.18
CA ALA A 44 28.18 -4.82 -25.58
C ALA A 44 27.81 -3.37 -25.96
N GLU A 45 28.79 -2.45 -26.07
CA GLU A 45 28.53 -1.08 -26.56
C GLU A 45 27.90 -1.07 -27.96
N GLU A 46 28.35 -1.95 -28.87
CA GLU A 46 27.79 -2.05 -30.22
C GLU A 46 26.38 -2.65 -30.20
N VAL A 47 26.19 -3.77 -29.51
CA VAL A 47 24.90 -4.48 -29.43
C VAL A 47 23.84 -3.60 -28.76
N PHE A 48 24.18 -2.98 -27.63
CA PHE A 48 23.25 -2.11 -26.90
C PHE A 48 22.91 -0.83 -27.68
N TYR A 49 23.87 -0.25 -28.41
CA TYR A 49 23.60 0.88 -29.30
C TYR A 49 22.52 0.53 -30.34
N LEU A 50 22.66 -0.61 -31.03
CA LEU A 50 21.71 -1.03 -32.07
C LEU A 50 20.31 -1.28 -31.49
N SER A 51 20.24 -1.92 -30.32
CA SER A 51 18.98 -2.18 -29.63
C SER A 51 18.30 -0.90 -29.13
N THR A 52 19.08 0.02 -28.57
CA THR A 52 18.59 1.33 -28.10
C THR A 52 18.15 2.20 -29.28
N GLU A 53 18.85 2.18 -30.41
CA GLU A 53 18.46 2.89 -31.63
C GLU A 53 17.12 2.37 -32.20
N ALA A 54 16.95 1.05 -32.27
CA ALA A 54 15.67 0.46 -32.70
C ALA A 54 14.53 0.80 -31.74
N SER A 55 14.78 0.78 -30.42
CA SER A 55 13.80 1.20 -29.41
C SER A 55 13.43 2.67 -29.53
N TRP A 56 14.42 3.55 -29.69
CA TRP A 56 14.19 4.97 -29.95
C TRP A 56 13.34 5.19 -31.20
N ASN A 57 13.64 4.51 -32.30
CA ASN A 57 12.87 4.63 -33.54
C ASN A 57 11.42 4.17 -33.38
N TYR A 58 11.16 3.15 -32.55
CA TYR A 58 9.81 2.71 -32.23
C TYR A 58 9.07 3.72 -31.34
N ILE A 59 9.64 4.10 -30.20
CA ILE A 59 8.96 5.01 -29.25
C ILE A 59 8.73 6.40 -29.84
N THR A 60 9.54 6.81 -30.81
CA THR A 60 9.41 8.10 -31.52
C THR A 60 8.67 8.02 -32.84
N ASN A 61 8.21 6.83 -33.25
CA ASN A 61 7.38 6.60 -34.43
C ASN A 61 6.73 5.20 -34.34
N LEU A 62 5.56 5.13 -33.68
CA LEU A 62 4.84 3.90 -33.39
C LEU A 62 4.22 3.31 -34.66
N THR A 63 5.00 2.46 -35.35
CA THR A 63 4.55 1.71 -36.53
C THR A 63 4.78 0.22 -36.34
N GLU A 64 4.01 -0.61 -37.04
CA GLU A 64 4.21 -2.06 -37.03
C GLU A 64 5.62 -2.44 -37.51
N HIS A 65 6.16 -1.72 -38.49
CA HIS A 65 7.53 -1.93 -38.98
C HIS A 65 8.58 -1.67 -37.88
N ASN A 66 8.48 -0.55 -37.17
CA ASN A 66 9.43 -0.22 -36.11
C ASN A 66 9.27 -1.15 -34.90
N SER A 67 8.05 -1.57 -34.57
CA SER A 67 7.79 -2.59 -33.54
C SER A 67 8.50 -3.91 -33.88
N GLN A 68 8.37 -4.37 -35.13
CA GLN A 68 9.05 -5.58 -35.59
C GLN A 68 10.58 -5.44 -35.52
N LEU A 69 11.12 -4.29 -35.93
CA LEU A 69 12.56 -4.03 -35.87
C LEU A 69 13.07 -4.05 -34.42
N GLN A 70 12.35 -3.41 -33.49
CA GLN A 70 12.66 -3.43 -32.07
C GLN A 70 12.66 -4.85 -31.50
N VAL A 71 11.66 -5.66 -31.83
CA VAL A 71 11.58 -7.06 -31.37
C VAL A 71 12.76 -7.87 -31.91
N ILE A 72 13.15 -7.68 -33.18
CA ILE A 72 14.31 -8.35 -33.78
C ILE A 72 15.61 -7.97 -33.05
N THR A 73 15.85 -6.68 -32.80
CA THR A 73 17.06 -6.25 -32.11
C THR A 73 17.09 -6.67 -30.64
N PHE A 74 15.94 -6.74 -29.97
CA PHE A 74 15.84 -7.32 -28.62
C PHE A 74 16.20 -8.80 -28.61
N LEU A 75 15.81 -9.57 -29.63
CA LEU A 75 16.21 -10.98 -29.75
C LEU A 75 17.72 -11.10 -29.95
N GLU A 76 18.33 -10.28 -30.80
CA GLU A 76 19.79 -10.23 -31.00
C GLU A 76 20.54 -9.87 -29.69
N GLU A 77 20.06 -8.87 -28.95
CA GLU A 77 20.62 -8.48 -27.65
C GLU A 77 20.51 -9.61 -26.62
N GLN A 78 19.37 -10.31 -26.59
CA GLN A 78 19.16 -11.44 -25.68
C GLN A 78 19.99 -12.66 -26.07
N GLU A 79 20.21 -12.93 -27.36
CA GLU A 79 21.17 -13.95 -27.81
C GLU A 79 22.60 -13.61 -27.41
N PHE A 80 23.01 -12.34 -27.52
CA PHE A 80 24.29 -11.85 -27.00
C PHE A 80 24.39 -12.06 -25.49
N THR A 81 23.37 -11.65 -24.74
CA THR A 81 23.31 -11.78 -23.28
C THR A 81 23.39 -13.24 -22.85
N GLU A 82 22.67 -14.14 -23.52
CA GLU A 82 22.74 -15.58 -23.28
C GLU A 82 24.14 -16.14 -23.56
N ALA A 83 24.74 -15.83 -24.71
CA ALA A 83 26.05 -16.35 -25.09
C ALA A 83 27.15 -15.94 -24.10
N TRP A 84 27.20 -14.66 -23.72
CA TRP A 84 28.19 -14.14 -22.77
C TRP A 84 27.90 -14.57 -21.34
N GLY A 85 26.64 -14.51 -20.91
CA GLY A 85 26.23 -14.92 -19.57
C GLY A 85 26.46 -16.41 -19.33
N GLN A 86 26.14 -17.27 -20.31
CA GLN A 86 26.39 -18.70 -20.20
C GLN A 86 27.90 -19.01 -20.23
N LYS A 87 28.68 -18.34 -21.10
CA LYS A 87 30.14 -18.48 -21.09
C LYS A 87 30.74 -18.09 -19.73
N ALA A 88 30.23 -17.03 -19.10
CA ALA A 88 30.66 -16.62 -17.78
C ALA A 88 30.29 -17.66 -16.70
N LYS A 89 29.07 -18.20 -16.73
CA LYS A 89 28.60 -19.28 -15.83
C LYS A 89 29.44 -20.55 -15.98
N ASP A 90 29.78 -20.95 -17.20
CA ASP A 90 30.51 -22.18 -17.50
C ASP A 90 32.01 -22.09 -17.19
N THR A 91 32.60 -20.89 -17.36
CA THR A 91 34.05 -20.71 -17.27
C THR A 91 34.51 -20.26 -15.88
N PHE A 92 33.74 -19.42 -15.18
CA PHE A 92 34.16 -18.77 -13.95
C PHE A 92 33.27 -19.18 -12.76
N SER A 93 33.80 -20.07 -11.91
CA SER A 93 33.12 -20.48 -10.68
C SER A 93 32.97 -19.32 -9.69
N ASP A 94 31.92 -19.33 -8.87
CA ASP A 94 31.67 -18.26 -7.89
C ASP A 94 32.83 -18.10 -6.90
N SER A 95 33.40 -19.22 -6.45
CA SER A 95 34.60 -19.24 -5.60
C SER A 95 35.84 -18.62 -6.26
N PHE A 96 35.95 -18.69 -7.59
CA PHE A 96 37.05 -18.05 -8.31
C PHE A 96 36.79 -16.54 -8.46
N ILE A 97 35.55 -16.16 -8.75
CA ILE A 97 35.13 -14.76 -8.85
C ILE A 97 35.42 -13.98 -7.56
N GLU A 98 35.23 -14.59 -6.39
CA GLU A 98 35.59 -14.01 -5.08
C GLU A 98 37.08 -13.71 -4.90
N THR A 99 37.96 -14.31 -5.71
CA THR A 99 39.41 -14.06 -5.67
C THR A 99 39.86 -12.93 -6.60
N LEU A 100 38.97 -12.43 -7.45
CA LEU A 100 39.26 -11.36 -8.40
C LEU A 100 39.24 -9.99 -7.71
N ASN A 101 39.68 -8.96 -8.43
CA ASN A 101 39.49 -7.60 -7.94
C ASN A 101 37.98 -7.25 -7.89
N PRO A 102 37.56 -6.32 -7.02
CA PRO A 102 36.14 -6.01 -6.82
C PRO A 102 35.40 -5.57 -8.09
N GLU A 103 36.08 -4.87 -8.99
CA GLU A 103 35.51 -4.39 -10.26
C GLU A 103 35.15 -5.55 -11.19
N VAL A 104 36.11 -6.43 -11.49
CA VAL A 104 35.89 -7.61 -12.34
C VAL A 104 34.89 -8.57 -11.70
N GLN A 105 34.94 -8.72 -10.38
CA GLN A 105 33.97 -9.50 -9.62
C GLN A 105 32.54 -8.98 -9.85
N LYS A 106 32.33 -7.67 -9.72
CA LYS A 106 31.01 -7.05 -9.89
C LYS A 106 30.52 -7.16 -11.33
N ILE A 107 31.38 -6.90 -12.32
CA ILE A 107 31.03 -7.02 -13.75
C ILE A 107 30.63 -8.46 -14.09
N LEU A 108 31.41 -9.46 -13.66
CA LEU A 108 31.08 -10.88 -13.89
C LEU A 108 29.77 -11.27 -13.17
N GLY A 109 29.52 -10.73 -11.98
CA GLY A 109 28.25 -10.89 -11.28
C GLY A 109 27.06 -10.39 -12.10
N ILE A 110 27.20 -9.22 -12.74
CA ILE A 110 26.17 -8.64 -13.62
C ILE A 110 25.98 -9.48 -14.88
N ILE A 111 27.08 -9.86 -15.56
CA ILE A 111 27.02 -10.66 -16.81
C ILE A 111 26.37 -12.04 -16.56
N LYS A 112 26.52 -12.62 -15.36
CA LYS A 112 25.91 -13.90 -15.01
C LYS A 112 24.40 -13.82 -14.75
N VAL A 113 23.79 -12.64 -14.72
CA VAL A 113 22.33 -12.47 -14.64
C VAL A 113 21.79 -12.25 -16.05
N LEU A 114 21.07 -13.24 -16.59
CA LEU A 114 20.62 -13.24 -17.99
C LEU A 114 19.23 -12.59 -18.16
N GLY A 115 18.43 -12.55 -17.10
CA GLY A 115 17.07 -12.05 -17.15
C GLY A 115 16.22 -12.84 -18.16
N PRO A 116 15.41 -12.17 -19.01
CA PRO A 116 14.59 -12.82 -20.05
C PRO A 116 15.38 -13.67 -21.05
N ALA A 117 16.69 -13.46 -21.19
CA ALA A 117 17.54 -14.32 -22.04
C ALA A 117 17.64 -15.77 -21.52
N ASN A 118 17.27 -16.06 -20.26
CA ASN A 118 17.12 -17.43 -19.79
C ASN A 118 15.95 -18.19 -20.45
N LEU A 119 14.95 -17.48 -20.98
CA LEU A 119 13.76 -18.12 -21.55
C LEU A 119 14.09 -18.82 -22.88
N PRO A 120 13.46 -19.97 -23.18
CA PRO A 120 13.51 -20.57 -24.51
C PRO A 120 13.07 -19.57 -25.58
N THR A 121 13.63 -19.65 -26.78
CA THR A 121 13.39 -18.69 -27.88
C THR A 121 11.92 -18.34 -28.07
N THR A 122 11.02 -19.33 -28.10
CA THR A 122 9.58 -19.09 -28.29
C THR A 122 8.93 -18.31 -27.14
N GLU A 123 9.37 -18.54 -25.90
CA GLU A 123 8.88 -17.81 -24.73
C GLU A 123 9.48 -16.40 -24.65
N ARG A 124 10.75 -16.26 -25.06
CA ARG A 124 11.44 -14.98 -25.19
C ARG A 124 10.78 -14.07 -26.22
N GLU A 125 10.48 -14.60 -27.41
CA GLU A 125 9.69 -13.91 -28.45
C GLU A 125 8.33 -13.47 -27.90
N ARG A 126 7.64 -14.36 -27.18
CA ARG A 126 6.35 -14.04 -26.56
C ARG A 126 6.47 -12.95 -25.50
N TYR A 127 7.49 -13.01 -24.65
CA TYR A 127 7.77 -11.99 -23.63
C TYR A 127 7.97 -10.61 -24.26
N ASN A 128 8.83 -10.50 -25.28
CA ASN A 128 9.09 -9.24 -25.98
C ASN A 128 7.84 -8.71 -26.70
N ALA A 129 7.07 -9.60 -27.34
CA ALA A 129 5.84 -9.24 -28.00
C ALA A 129 4.76 -8.73 -27.03
N ILE A 130 4.67 -9.29 -25.81
CA ILE A 130 3.74 -8.83 -24.78
C ILE A 130 4.14 -7.43 -24.29
N LEU A 131 5.42 -7.19 -24.02
CA LEU A 131 5.91 -5.87 -23.61
C LEU A 131 5.57 -4.81 -24.67
N SER A 132 5.93 -5.06 -25.94
CA SER A 132 5.65 -4.15 -27.05
C SER A 132 4.13 -3.88 -27.23
N GLN A 133 3.29 -4.91 -27.03
CA GLN A 133 1.82 -4.76 -27.05
C GLN A 133 1.30 -3.92 -25.88
N MET A 134 1.79 -4.14 -24.65
CA MET A 134 1.37 -3.36 -23.50
C MET A 134 1.74 -1.88 -23.65
N ASP A 135 2.96 -1.59 -24.12
CA ASP A 135 3.43 -0.22 -24.39
C ASP A 135 2.63 0.46 -25.49
N SER A 136 2.31 -0.26 -26.57
CA SER A 136 1.48 0.23 -27.66
C SER A 136 0.06 0.54 -27.18
N ILE A 137 -0.57 -0.37 -26.43
CA ILE A 137 -1.91 -0.16 -25.87
C ILE A 137 -1.90 1.08 -24.97
N TYR A 138 -0.95 1.19 -24.05
CA TYR A 138 -0.87 2.34 -23.15
C TYR A 138 -0.66 3.64 -23.94
N SER A 139 0.22 3.67 -24.94
CA SER A 139 0.57 4.92 -25.63
C SER A 139 -0.46 5.37 -26.68
N THR A 140 -1.21 4.45 -27.27
CA THR A 140 -2.14 4.75 -28.38
C THR A 140 -3.62 4.77 -27.96
N THR A 141 -3.93 4.43 -26.71
CA THR A 141 -5.31 4.45 -26.23
C THR A 141 -5.88 5.86 -26.29
N LYS A 142 -7.11 5.97 -26.81
CA LYS A 142 -7.89 7.20 -26.86
C LYS A 142 -9.23 6.99 -26.19
N VAL A 143 -9.71 8.02 -25.51
CA VAL A 143 -11.02 8.06 -24.87
C VAL A 143 -11.95 8.88 -25.75
N CYS A 144 -13.04 8.27 -26.23
CA CYS A 144 -13.96 8.92 -27.16
C CYS A 144 -15.29 9.30 -26.50
N ASN A 145 -15.84 10.46 -26.85
CA ASN A 145 -17.20 10.84 -26.47
C ASN A 145 -18.24 10.20 -27.39
N GLY A 146 -19.52 10.29 -26.99
CA GLY A 146 -20.64 9.78 -27.78
C GLY A 146 -20.87 10.49 -29.14
N THR A 147 -20.14 11.57 -29.42
CA THR A 147 -20.20 12.30 -30.70
C THR A 147 -19.08 11.93 -31.67
N GLY A 148 -18.15 11.07 -31.27
CA GLY A 148 -17.05 10.56 -32.10
C GLY A 148 -15.72 11.33 -32.00
N GLU A 149 -15.63 12.32 -31.11
CA GLU A 149 -14.37 13.00 -30.79
C GLU A 149 -13.59 12.16 -29.78
N CYS A 150 -12.27 12.03 -29.97
CA CYS A 150 -11.41 11.16 -29.18
C CYS A 150 -10.16 11.90 -28.69
N TRP A 151 -9.80 11.69 -27.43
CA TRP A 151 -8.68 12.34 -26.75
C TRP A 151 -7.61 11.32 -26.35
N SER A 152 -6.34 11.62 -26.61
CA SER A 152 -5.21 10.80 -26.12
C SER A 152 -4.85 11.16 -24.68
N LEU A 153 -4.10 10.29 -23.98
CA LEU A 153 -3.61 10.60 -22.63
C LEU A 153 -2.89 11.95 -22.61
N GLU A 154 -1.86 12.07 -23.45
CA GLU A 154 -1.11 13.29 -23.63
C GLU A 154 -1.44 13.93 -25.00
N PRO A 155 -1.60 15.25 -25.10
CA PRO A 155 -1.79 16.19 -23.99
C PRO A 155 -3.24 16.24 -23.48
N ASP A 156 -4.21 15.65 -24.21
CA ASP A 156 -5.63 16.01 -24.07
C ASP A 156 -6.23 15.64 -22.71
N LEU A 157 -6.12 14.38 -22.28
CA LEU A 157 -6.69 13.94 -21.00
C LEU A 157 -5.87 14.51 -19.83
N THR A 158 -4.56 14.63 -19.96
CA THR A 158 -3.69 15.27 -18.96
C THR A 158 -4.07 16.74 -18.76
N ASP A 159 -4.33 17.49 -19.83
CA ASP A 159 -4.83 18.87 -19.77
C ASP A 159 -6.20 18.94 -19.08
N ILE A 160 -7.14 18.03 -19.41
CA ILE A 160 -8.43 17.95 -18.73
C ILE A 160 -8.23 17.70 -17.24
N MET A 161 -7.39 16.75 -16.85
CA MET A 161 -7.14 16.43 -15.44
C MET A 161 -6.46 17.57 -14.69
N ALA A 162 -5.53 18.29 -15.34
CA ALA A 162 -4.76 19.38 -14.73
C ALA A 162 -5.59 20.67 -14.59
N ASN A 163 -6.38 21.03 -15.62
CA ASN A 163 -6.99 22.35 -15.74
C ASN A 163 -8.51 22.35 -15.53
N SER A 164 -9.21 21.25 -15.80
CA SER A 164 -10.66 21.21 -15.58
C SER A 164 -10.99 21.27 -14.09
N ARG A 165 -12.08 21.97 -13.77
CA ARG A 165 -12.71 21.97 -12.45
C ARG A 165 -14.15 21.49 -12.51
N SER A 166 -14.55 20.93 -13.65
CA SER A 166 -15.85 20.27 -13.81
C SER A 166 -15.75 18.83 -13.35
N TYR A 167 -16.44 18.51 -12.26
CA TYR A 167 -16.46 17.18 -11.68
C TYR A 167 -16.81 16.09 -12.73
N ASN A 168 -17.79 16.33 -13.59
CA ASN A 168 -18.21 15.36 -14.62
C ASN A 168 -17.18 15.21 -15.75
N ALA A 169 -16.48 16.28 -16.12
CA ALA A 169 -15.44 16.20 -17.15
C ALA A 169 -14.24 15.39 -16.65
N LEU A 170 -13.85 15.63 -15.39
CA LEU A 170 -12.81 14.83 -14.72
C LEU A 170 -13.22 13.36 -14.65
N LEU A 171 -14.46 13.07 -14.23
CA LEU A 171 -14.98 11.70 -14.12
C LEU A 171 -14.91 10.97 -15.46
N PHE A 172 -15.36 11.63 -16.53
CA PHE A 172 -15.30 11.09 -17.88
C PHE A 172 -13.87 10.77 -18.31
N ALA A 173 -12.92 11.69 -18.12
CA ALA A 173 -11.53 11.49 -18.49
C ALA A 173 -10.88 10.33 -17.71
N TRP A 174 -11.07 10.31 -16.39
CA TRP A 174 -10.48 9.30 -15.51
C TRP A 174 -11.05 7.90 -15.74
N GLU A 175 -12.39 7.78 -15.75
CA GLU A 175 -13.06 6.50 -15.96
C GLU A 175 -12.81 5.97 -17.37
N GLY A 176 -12.92 6.85 -18.38
CA GLY A 176 -12.65 6.51 -19.76
C GLY A 176 -11.23 5.97 -19.95
N TRP A 177 -10.24 6.64 -19.38
CA TRP A 177 -8.85 6.21 -19.48
C TRP A 177 -8.61 4.83 -18.85
N HIS A 178 -9.06 4.64 -17.60
CA HIS A 178 -8.85 3.39 -16.88
C HIS A 178 -9.62 2.22 -17.53
N ASN A 179 -10.79 2.48 -18.12
CA ASN A 179 -11.57 1.47 -18.82
C ASN A 179 -10.94 1.10 -20.16
N GLU A 180 -10.57 2.07 -21.00
CA GLU A 180 -10.06 1.78 -22.34
C GLU A 180 -8.65 1.19 -22.32
N SER A 181 -7.77 1.67 -21.45
CA SER A 181 -6.40 1.14 -21.32
C SER A 181 -6.35 -0.12 -20.44
N GLY A 182 -6.88 -0.03 -19.22
CA GLY A 182 -6.74 -1.07 -18.20
C GLY A 182 -7.39 -2.40 -18.58
N ASN A 183 -8.57 -2.37 -19.21
CA ASN A 183 -9.25 -3.60 -19.63
C ASN A 183 -8.49 -4.37 -20.72
N ARG A 184 -7.81 -3.65 -21.62
CA ARG A 184 -7.00 -4.25 -22.70
C ARG A 184 -5.70 -4.86 -22.15
N LEU A 185 -5.10 -4.20 -21.15
CA LEU A 185 -3.88 -4.70 -20.48
C LEU A 185 -4.14 -5.90 -19.56
N ARG A 186 -5.37 -6.04 -19.04
CA ARG A 186 -5.75 -7.04 -18.03
C ARG A 186 -5.38 -8.49 -18.39
N SER A 187 -5.47 -8.88 -19.67
CA SER A 187 -5.14 -10.24 -20.12
C SER A 187 -3.66 -10.46 -20.36
N LEU A 188 -2.91 -9.40 -20.67
CA LEU A 188 -1.48 -9.46 -21.01
C LEU A 188 -0.60 -9.50 -19.77
N TYR A 189 -0.96 -8.72 -18.74
CA TYR A 189 -0.14 -8.56 -17.54
C TYR A 189 0.13 -9.86 -16.76
N PRO A 190 -0.84 -10.78 -16.57
CA PRO A 190 -0.57 -12.06 -15.90
C PRO A 190 0.44 -12.94 -16.64
N GLU A 191 0.38 -12.97 -17.97
CA GLU A 191 1.31 -13.75 -18.81
C GLU A 191 2.73 -13.15 -18.75
N PHE A 192 2.84 -11.82 -18.78
CA PHE A 192 4.09 -11.10 -18.52
C PHE A 192 4.68 -11.49 -17.16
N VAL A 193 3.87 -11.47 -16.09
CA VAL A 193 4.31 -11.82 -14.72
C VAL A 193 4.82 -13.26 -14.65
N GLU A 194 4.15 -14.20 -15.32
CA GLU A 194 4.56 -15.61 -15.37
C GLU A 194 5.94 -15.78 -16.03
N LEU A 195 6.11 -15.23 -17.23
CA LEU A 195 7.36 -15.30 -18.00
C LEU A 195 8.50 -14.58 -17.29
N SER A 196 8.25 -13.37 -16.75
CA SER A 196 9.24 -12.60 -15.99
C SER A 196 9.72 -13.35 -14.75
N ASN A 197 8.79 -13.98 -14.01
CA ASN A 197 9.15 -14.78 -12.85
C ASN A 197 9.89 -16.06 -13.22
N LYS A 198 9.54 -16.68 -14.35
CA LYS A 198 10.27 -17.85 -14.86
C LYS A 198 11.72 -17.50 -15.17
N ALA A 199 11.95 -16.40 -15.88
CA ALA A 199 13.28 -15.87 -16.17
C ALA A 199 14.08 -15.59 -14.89
N SER A 200 13.50 -14.85 -13.94
CA SER A 200 14.17 -14.48 -12.68
C SER A 200 14.56 -15.69 -11.82
N ARG A 201 13.72 -16.75 -11.81
CA ARG A 201 14.04 -18.00 -11.11
C ARG A 201 15.24 -18.74 -11.68
N MET A 202 15.47 -18.62 -12.98
CA MET A 202 16.62 -19.25 -13.65
C MET A 202 17.95 -18.56 -13.30
N ASP A 203 17.90 -17.30 -12.87
CA ASP A 203 19.06 -16.59 -12.28
C ASP A 203 19.16 -16.74 -10.75
N GLY A 204 18.32 -17.59 -10.13
CA GLY A 204 18.39 -17.88 -8.71
C GLY A 204 17.57 -16.95 -7.80
N PHE A 205 16.78 -16.03 -8.36
CA PHE A 205 15.87 -15.19 -7.58
C PHE A 205 14.50 -15.87 -7.36
N PRO A 206 13.86 -15.74 -6.18
CA PRO A 206 12.52 -16.31 -5.95
C PRO A 206 11.45 -15.84 -6.93
N ASP A 207 11.49 -14.54 -7.27
CA ASP A 207 10.55 -13.84 -8.15
C ASP A 207 11.19 -12.58 -8.73
N THR A 208 10.55 -11.96 -9.72
CA THR A 208 11.02 -10.72 -10.37
C THR A 208 11.16 -9.57 -9.37
N GLY A 209 10.27 -9.49 -8.37
CA GLY A 209 10.36 -8.46 -7.34
C GLY A 209 11.60 -8.61 -6.46
N ALA A 210 12.05 -9.84 -6.19
CA ALA A 210 13.30 -10.11 -5.49
C ALA A 210 14.52 -9.69 -6.32
N TYR A 211 14.49 -9.94 -7.63
CA TYR A 211 15.49 -9.43 -8.56
C TYR A 211 15.56 -7.89 -8.53
N TRP A 212 14.44 -7.19 -8.67
CA TRP A 212 14.42 -5.71 -8.62
C TRP A 212 14.95 -5.12 -7.31
N ARG A 213 14.61 -5.73 -6.17
CA ARG A 213 15.11 -5.27 -4.87
C ARG A 213 16.61 -5.53 -4.69
N SER A 214 17.19 -6.48 -5.43
CA SER A 214 18.63 -6.79 -5.33
C SER A 214 19.52 -5.65 -5.78
N TRP A 215 19.01 -4.76 -6.65
CA TRP A 215 19.73 -3.58 -7.14
C TRP A 215 20.09 -2.57 -6.04
N TYR A 216 19.41 -2.63 -4.90
CA TYR A 216 19.71 -1.79 -3.74
C TYR A 216 20.76 -2.38 -2.81
N GLU A 217 21.17 -3.64 -3.03
CA GLU A 217 22.17 -4.38 -2.25
C GLU A 217 21.96 -4.31 -0.72
N SER A 218 20.70 -4.14 -0.31
CA SER A 218 20.31 -3.98 1.10
C SER A 218 19.39 -5.13 1.54
N PRO A 219 19.82 -5.96 2.49
CA PRO A 219 18.97 -7.03 3.03
C PRO A 219 17.77 -6.49 3.81
N THR A 220 17.81 -5.24 4.28
CA THR A 220 16.77 -4.58 5.06
C THR A 220 15.91 -3.62 4.25
N PHE A 221 16.10 -3.55 2.92
CA PHE A 221 15.48 -2.55 2.05
C PHE A 221 13.97 -2.32 2.27
N LYS A 222 13.19 -3.41 2.39
CA LYS A 222 11.73 -3.31 2.65
C LYS A 222 11.43 -2.63 4.00
N GLN A 223 12.18 -2.98 5.04
CA GLN A 223 11.99 -2.43 6.38
C GLN A 223 12.42 -0.97 6.44
N ASP A 224 13.50 -0.62 5.73
CA ASP A 224 14.01 0.75 5.67
C ASP A 224 13.00 1.68 4.99
N LEU A 225 12.40 1.25 3.87
CA LEU A 225 11.34 1.99 3.19
C LEU A 225 10.08 2.17 4.06
N GLU A 226 9.66 1.12 4.78
CA GLU A 226 8.53 1.20 5.69
C GLU A 226 8.79 2.20 6.82
N ASN A 227 9.98 2.17 7.42
CA ASN A 227 10.39 3.09 8.48
C ASN A 227 10.41 4.56 7.99
N LEU A 228 10.86 4.79 6.76
CA LEU A 228 10.82 6.12 6.14
C LEU A 228 9.37 6.57 5.90
N PHE A 229 8.52 5.68 5.39
CA PHE A 229 7.11 6.00 5.16
C PHE A 229 6.40 6.39 6.46
N ILE A 230 6.61 5.66 7.56
CA ILE A 230 6.05 5.96 8.88
C ILE A 230 6.52 7.32 9.42
N GLN A 231 7.77 7.71 9.16
CA GLN A 231 8.29 9.01 9.58
C GLN A 231 7.73 10.19 8.77
N LEU A 232 7.45 9.97 7.48
CA LEU A 232 6.93 10.98 6.56
C LEU A 232 5.41 11.10 6.59
N GLN A 233 4.77 10.02 7.03
CA GLN A 233 3.36 9.90 7.32
C GLN A 233 2.86 11.22 7.93
N PRO A 234 3.27 11.71 9.14
CA PRO A 234 2.92 13.00 9.76
C PRO A 234 2.50 14.13 8.83
N LEU A 235 3.34 14.39 7.85
CA LEU A 235 3.21 15.51 6.94
C LEU A 235 2.11 15.27 5.90
N TYR A 236 1.96 14.04 5.42
CA TYR A 236 0.97 13.65 4.43
C TYR A 236 -0.48 13.78 4.92
N GLN A 237 -0.87 13.29 6.12
CA GLN A 237 -2.27 13.46 6.56
C GLN A 237 -2.62 14.94 6.75
N ASN A 238 -1.67 15.76 7.22
CA ASN A 238 -1.88 17.19 7.37
C ASN A 238 -2.14 17.86 6.02
N LEU A 239 -1.28 17.59 5.04
CA LEU A 239 -1.44 18.06 3.67
C LEU A 239 -2.77 17.59 3.08
N HIS A 240 -3.06 16.29 3.19
CA HIS A 240 -4.28 15.66 2.71
C HIS A 240 -5.54 16.31 3.32
N ALA A 241 -5.54 16.56 4.62
CA ALA A 241 -6.65 17.19 5.31
C ALA A 241 -6.89 18.64 4.86
N PHE A 242 -5.81 19.40 4.72
CA PHE A 242 -5.85 20.76 4.20
C PHE A 242 -6.42 20.80 2.78
N VAL A 243 -5.93 19.93 1.89
CA VAL A 243 -6.40 19.81 0.51
C VAL A 243 -7.86 19.38 0.47
N ARG A 244 -8.26 18.36 1.25
CA ARG A 244 -9.65 17.90 1.36
C ARG A 244 -10.60 19.02 1.79
N ARG A 245 -10.19 19.88 2.74
CA ARG A 245 -10.94 21.06 3.16
C ARG A 245 -11.16 22.04 2.01
N LYS A 246 -10.08 22.41 1.31
CA LYS A 246 -10.15 23.36 0.19
C LYS A 246 -11.01 22.81 -0.96
N LEU A 247 -10.86 21.53 -1.31
CA LEU A 247 -11.69 20.86 -2.30
C LEU A 247 -13.17 20.82 -1.89
N TYR A 248 -13.47 20.59 -0.62
CA TYR A 248 -14.84 20.67 -0.13
C TYR A 248 -15.45 22.05 -0.32
N ASN A 249 -14.69 23.11 0.00
CA ASN A 249 -15.19 24.47 -0.17
C ASN A 249 -15.51 24.78 -1.64
N PHE A 250 -14.78 24.18 -2.58
CA PHE A 250 -14.98 24.36 -4.01
C PHE A 250 -16.08 23.48 -4.60
N TYR A 251 -16.00 22.16 -4.43
CA TYR A 251 -16.92 21.18 -5.02
C TYR A 251 -18.18 20.94 -4.19
N GLY A 252 -18.15 21.29 -2.90
CA GLY A 252 -19.26 21.12 -1.97
C GLY A 252 -19.42 19.70 -1.39
N PRO A 253 -20.34 19.55 -0.42
CA PRO A 253 -20.58 18.31 0.32
C PRO A 253 -21.10 17.14 -0.52
N LYS A 254 -21.64 17.44 -1.71
CA LYS A 254 -22.12 16.42 -2.65
C LYS A 254 -20.98 15.54 -3.18
N TYR A 255 -19.79 16.12 -3.36
CA TYR A 255 -18.69 15.46 -4.04
C TYR A 255 -17.51 15.20 -3.11
N ILE A 256 -17.31 16.04 -2.10
CA ILE A 256 -16.24 15.90 -1.12
C ILE A 256 -16.90 15.75 0.25
N ASN A 257 -16.51 14.72 0.98
CA ASN A 257 -16.99 14.50 2.33
C ASN A 257 -15.89 14.87 3.34
N LEU A 258 -16.24 15.75 4.27
CA LEU A 258 -15.38 16.13 5.39
C LEU A 258 -15.67 15.33 6.66
N LYS A 259 -16.95 14.94 6.79
CA LYS A 259 -17.59 14.39 7.98
C LYS A 259 -17.49 12.89 8.08
N ASP A 260 -17.18 12.23 6.98
CA ASP A 260 -17.10 10.78 6.96
C ASP A 260 -15.74 10.32 7.49
N SER A 261 -15.68 10.29 8.83
CA SER A 261 -14.85 9.40 9.62
C SER A 261 -15.57 8.06 9.90
N SER A 262 -16.47 7.60 9.03
CA SER A 262 -17.24 6.35 9.23
C SER A 262 -16.87 5.31 8.17
N PHE A 263 -16.15 4.27 8.61
CA PHE A 263 -15.89 3.09 7.80
C PHE A 263 -17.10 2.14 7.74
N TYR A 264 -18.17 2.40 8.49
CA TYR A 264 -19.35 1.54 8.54
C TYR A 264 -20.65 2.35 8.53
N TYR A 265 -21.13 2.73 7.34
CA TYR A 265 -22.57 2.91 7.07
C TYR A 265 -22.76 2.91 5.55
N PHE A 266 -22.99 1.73 4.97
CA PHE A 266 -23.71 1.66 3.70
C PHE A 266 -25.16 1.36 4.07
N ILE A 267 -25.96 2.41 4.26
CA ILE A 267 -27.40 2.26 4.44
C ILE A 267 -28.00 1.77 3.12
N TYR A 268 -28.76 0.70 3.26
CA TYR A 268 -29.85 0.28 2.39
C TYR A 268 -30.74 1.48 2.04
N ASP A 269 -30.48 2.10 0.91
CA ASP A 269 -31.58 2.59 0.09
C ASP A 269 -31.17 2.43 -1.37
N GLY A 270 -32.01 1.75 -2.14
CA GLY A 270 -31.72 1.25 -3.48
C GLY A 270 -31.52 2.32 -4.57
N ASN A 271 -30.86 3.44 -4.26
CA ASN A 271 -30.48 4.47 -5.22
C ASN A 271 -29.09 5.03 -4.91
N TYR A 272 -28.17 4.81 -5.86
CA TYR A 272 -26.98 5.62 -6.19
C TYR A 272 -26.23 6.31 -5.04
N THR A 273 -25.56 5.56 -4.16
CA THR A 273 -24.61 6.20 -3.21
C THR A 273 -23.34 5.38 -2.90
N THR A 274 -22.80 4.63 -3.87
CA THR A 274 -21.45 4.01 -3.76
C THR A 274 -20.37 4.82 -4.51
N VAL A 275 -20.76 5.87 -5.23
CA VAL A 275 -19.86 6.64 -6.09
C VAL A 275 -18.97 7.60 -5.25
N LEU A 276 -19.44 8.13 -4.11
CA LEU A 276 -18.81 9.25 -3.39
C LEU A 276 -17.41 9.02 -2.77
N LYS A 277 -16.92 7.79 -2.55
CA LYS A 277 -15.60 7.56 -1.90
C LYS A 277 -14.43 7.49 -2.90
N MET A 278 -14.68 7.07 -4.14
CA MET A 278 -13.71 7.12 -5.26
C MET A 278 -13.50 8.54 -5.81
N LEU A 279 -14.32 9.50 -5.36
CA LEU A 279 -14.43 10.83 -5.93
C LEU A 279 -13.26 11.78 -5.67
N MET A 280 -12.51 11.58 -4.58
CA MET A 280 -11.45 12.52 -4.24
C MET A 280 -10.21 12.32 -5.10
N CYS A 281 -9.86 11.07 -5.47
CA CYS A 281 -8.72 10.79 -6.36
C CYS A 281 -8.86 11.54 -7.70
N LEU A 282 -10.08 11.69 -8.17
CA LEU A 282 -10.43 12.34 -9.43
C LEU A 282 -10.08 13.83 -9.48
N VAL A 283 -10.20 14.54 -8.36
CA VAL A 283 -10.13 16.02 -8.33
C VAL A 283 -8.77 16.55 -7.88
N LEU A 284 -7.73 15.71 -7.94
CA LEU A 284 -6.38 16.03 -7.45
C LEU A 284 -5.43 16.57 -8.53
N GLY A 285 -5.91 16.81 -9.75
CA GLY A 285 -5.12 17.49 -10.79
C GLY A 285 -4.22 16.56 -11.62
N ASN A 286 -4.32 15.25 -11.42
CA ASN A 286 -3.49 14.24 -12.11
C ASN A 286 -4.28 12.93 -12.30
N MET A 287 -4.05 12.22 -13.42
CA MET A 287 -4.75 10.99 -13.79
C MET A 287 -4.69 9.88 -12.71
N TRP A 288 -3.55 9.76 -12.01
CA TRP A 288 -3.32 8.73 -10.99
C TRP A 288 -3.39 9.25 -9.56
N SER A 289 -3.56 10.57 -9.43
CA SER A 289 -3.47 11.32 -8.17
C SER A 289 -2.08 11.24 -7.51
N GLN A 290 -1.03 11.01 -8.31
CA GLN A 290 0.32 10.81 -7.79
C GLN A 290 0.97 12.12 -7.34
N THR A 291 0.64 13.24 -7.99
CA THR A 291 1.06 14.60 -7.63
C THR A 291 -0.15 15.54 -7.67
N TRP A 292 -0.15 16.55 -6.81
CA TRP A 292 -1.27 17.48 -6.60
C TRP A 292 -0.89 18.93 -6.90
N ASN A 293 0.21 19.18 -7.61
CA ASN A 293 0.68 20.52 -7.98
C ASN A 293 -0.33 21.29 -8.85
N ASN A 294 -1.04 20.60 -9.74
CA ASN A 294 -2.01 21.23 -10.67
C ASN A 294 -3.25 21.84 -10.01
N ILE A 295 -3.49 21.54 -8.72
CA ILE A 295 -4.55 22.17 -7.94
C ILE A 295 -4.04 23.32 -7.06
N TYR A 296 -2.76 23.69 -7.14
CA TYR A 296 -2.13 24.70 -6.28
C TYR A 296 -2.90 26.03 -6.25
N ASN A 297 -3.44 26.47 -7.39
CA ASN A 297 -4.26 27.67 -7.49
C ASN A 297 -5.48 27.70 -6.54
N MET A 298 -6.07 26.54 -6.25
CA MET A 298 -7.15 26.40 -5.26
C MET A 298 -6.65 26.28 -3.82
N MET A 299 -5.37 25.96 -3.66
CA MET A 299 -4.74 25.64 -2.37
C MET A 299 -4.02 26.83 -1.74
N ILE A 300 -3.74 27.91 -2.49
CA ILE A 300 -2.97 29.09 -2.03
C ILE A 300 -3.47 29.59 -0.66
N PRO A 301 -2.61 29.54 0.39
CA PRO A 301 -2.93 30.05 1.71
C PRO A 301 -2.99 31.57 1.78
N PHE A 302 -2.05 32.26 1.11
CA PHE A 302 -1.91 33.72 1.11
C PHE A 302 -1.96 34.27 -0.33
N PRO A 303 -3.16 34.54 -0.89
CA PRO A 303 -3.32 34.95 -2.29
C PRO A 303 -2.76 36.33 -2.64
N ASP A 304 -2.58 37.19 -1.64
CA ASP A 304 -2.06 38.56 -1.83
C ASP A 304 -0.53 38.61 -1.97
N LYS A 305 0.14 37.45 -1.85
CA LYS A 305 1.59 37.30 -2.06
C LYS A 305 1.90 36.91 -3.50
N PRO A 306 3.14 37.17 -3.98
CA PRO A 306 3.55 36.77 -5.32
C PRO A 306 3.27 35.29 -5.58
N ASN A 307 2.68 34.99 -6.74
CA ASN A 307 2.43 33.62 -7.14
C ASN A 307 3.76 32.93 -7.45
N VAL A 308 3.96 31.74 -6.87
CA VAL A 308 5.17 30.94 -7.08
C VAL A 308 5.14 30.24 -8.46
N ASP A 309 3.97 30.10 -9.07
CA ASP A 309 3.81 29.57 -10.43
C ASP A 309 4.12 30.65 -11.48
N VAL A 310 5.20 30.45 -12.24
CA VAL A 310 5.71 31.38 -13.25
C VAL A 310 5.23 31.07 -14.68
N THR A 311 4.29 30.15 -14.85
CA THR A 311 3.79 29.73 -16.16
C THR A 311 3.31 30.91 -17.01
N ASP A 312 2.49 31.79 -16.44
CA ASP A 312 1.97 32.97 -17.16
C ASP A 312 3.10 33.93 -17.58
N THR A 313 4.12 34.09 -16.73
CA THR A 313 5.30 34.90 -17.02
C THR A 313 6.12 34.30 -18.17
N MET A 314 6.36 32.99 -18.15
CA MET A 314 7.06 32.28 -19.24
C MET A 314 6.35 32.49 -20.58
N VAL A 315 5.03 32.35 -20.60
CA VAL A 315 4.21 32.58 -21.79
C VAL A 315 4.29 34.04 -22.25
N ALA A 316 4.17 35.00 -21.32
CA ALA A 316 4.25 36.43 -21.63
C ALA A 316 5.62 36.85 -22.19
N GLN A 317 6.69 36.21 -21.74
CA GLN A 317 8.06 36.43 -22.22
C GLN A 317 8.38 35.67 -23.52
N GLY A 318 7.46 34.85 -24.03
CA GLY A 318 7.65 34.11 -25.28
C GLY A 318 8.59 32.91 -25.16
N TYR A 319 8.62 32.24 -24.00
CA TYR A 319 9.32 30.97 -23.84
C TYR A 319 8.80 29.92 -24.83
N ASN A 320 9.70 29.06 -25.28
CA ASN A 320 9.41 27.84 -26.05
C ASN A 320 10.24 26.69 -25.47
N ALA A 321 10.05 25.45 -25.96
CA ALA A 321 10.75 24.30 -25.39
C ALA A 321 12.27 24.45 -25.51
N THR A 322 12.78 24.89 -26.67
CA THR A 322 14.23 25.12 -26.84
C THR A 322 14.79 26.08 -25.80
N HIS A 323 14.07 27.17 -25.51
CA HIS A 323 14.48 28.12 -24.47
C HIS A 323 14.52 27.45 -23.09
N MET A 324 13.49 26.67 -22.73
CA MET A 324 13.44 25.94 -21.45
C MET A 324 14.64 25.01 -21.27
N PHE A 325 14.99 24.23 -22.31
CA PHE A 325 16.16 23.36 -22.28
C PHE A 325 17.48 24.13 -22.22
N ARG A 326 17.58 25.31 -22.86
CA ARG A 326 18.78 26.16 -22.78
C ARG A 326 18.97 26.79 -21.40
N VAL A 327 17.88 27.20 -20.74
CA VAL A 327 17.91 27.68 -19.34
C VAL A 327 18.37 26.58 -18.41
N ALA A 328 17.88 25.36 -18.60
CA ALA A 328 18.36 24.22 -17.84
C ALA A 328 19.85 23.93 -18.15
N GLU A 329 20.28 23.83 -19.41
CA GLU A 329 21.71 23.66 -19.76
C GLU A 329 22.61 24.74 -19.12
N GLU A 330 22.17 26.01 -19.09
CA GLU A 330 22.87 27.09 -18.41
C GLU A 330 23.00 26.84 -16.91
N PHE A 331 21.94 26.36 -16.25
CA PHE A 331 21.98 25.99 -14.84
C PHE A 331 23.09 24.97 -14.56
N PHE A 332 23.15 23.88 -15.31
CA PHE A 332 24.15 22.82 -15.11
C PHE A 332 25.58 23.31 -15.44
N THR A 333 25.76 24.02 -16.55
CA THR A 333 27.06 24.58 -16.92
C THR A 333 27.55 25.66 -15.94
N SER A 334 26.65 26.38 -15.27
CA SER A 334 27.00 27.33 -14.19
C SER A 334 27.62 26.64 -12.97
N LEU A 335 27.32 25.36 -12.75
CA LEU A 335 27.94 24.50 -11.73
C LEU A 335 29.27 23.90 -12.18
N GLY A 336 29.71 24.18 -13.42
CA GLY A 336 30.90 23.60 -14.03
C GLY A 336 30.68 22.19 -14.60
N LEU A 337 29.43 21.78 -14.80
CA LEU A 337 29.07 20.49 -15.42
C LEU A 337 29.16 20.55 -16.96
N ILE A 338 28.93 19.42 -17.62
CA ILE A 338 29.27 19.22 -19.03
C ILE A 338 28.14 19.76 -19.91
N ARG A 339 28.45 20.74 -20.76
CA ARG A 339 27.49 21.25 -21.75
C ARG A 339 26.91 20.10 -22.60
N MET A 340 25.62 20.16 -22.91
CA MET A 340 24.96 19.17 -23.76
C MET A 340 25.66 19.10 -25.14
N PRO A 341 25.97 17.89 -25.65
CA PRO A 341 26.67 17.72 -26.93
C PRO A 341 25.79 18.16 -28.11
N ASP A 342 26.40 18.41 -29.28
CA ASP A 342 25.66 18.82 -30.47
C ASP A 342 24.67 17.72 -30.91
N GLU A 343 25.05 16.45 -30.79
CA GLU A 343 24.19 15.30 -31.08
C GLU A 343 22.90 15.28 -30.24
N PHE A 344 22.96 15.79 -28.99
CA PHE A 344 21.76 15.91 -28.14
C PHE A 344 20.75 16.87 -28.75
N TRP A 345 21.20 18.04 -29.21
CA TRP A 345 20.33 19.05 -29.81
C TRP A 345 19.80 18.63 -31.19
N ASP A 346 20.62 17.93 -31.96
CA ASP A 346 20.26 17.48 -33.32
C ASP A 346 19.26 16.31 -33.31
N LYS A 347 19.29 15.45 -32.29
CA LYS A 347 18.54 14.18 -32.29
C LYS A 347 17.45 14.04 -31.23
N SER A 348 17.43 14.87 -30.19
CA SER A 348 16.37 14.84 -29.17
C SER A 348 15.03 15.29 -29.72
N ILE A 349 13.94 14.79 -29.14
CA ILE A 349 12.59 15.28 -29.42
C ILE A 349 12.11 16.02 -28.18
N ILE A 350 12.22 17.34 -28.23
CA ILE A 350 11.86 18.24 -27.12
C ILE A 350 10.49 18.88 -27.29
N GLU A 351 9.84 18.68 -28.45
CA GLU A 351 8.47 19.14 -28.74
C GLU A 351 7.71 18.05 -29.50
N LYS A 352 6.38 18.03 -29.34
CA LYS A 352 5.53 17.11 -30.10
C LYS A 352 5.63 17.41 -31.61
N PRO A 353 6.04 16.43 -32.44
CA PRO A 353 6.08 16.60 -33.89
C PRO A 353 4.68 16.84 -34.48
N SER A 354 4.60 17.73 -35.47
CA SER A 354 3.36 18.10 -36.16
C SER A 354 3.07 17.29 -37.43
N ASP A 355 3.91 16.30 -37.73
CA ASP A 355 3.83 15.41 -38.91
C ASP A 355 2.81 14.27 -38.74
N GLY A 356 2.14 14.20 -37.58
CA GLY A 356 1.06 13.26 -37.31
C GLY A 356 1.50 11.85 -36.93
N ARG A 357 2.79 11.63 -36.62
CA ARG A 357 3.26 10.34 -36.11
C ARG A 357 2.79 10.10 -34.67
N ASP A 358 2.40 8.86 -34.38
CA ASP A 358 2.10 8.42 -33.02
C ASP A 358 3.41 8.11 -32.28
N MET A 359 3.52 8.52 -31.01
CA MET A 359 4.74 8.35 -30.21
C MET A 359 4.40 8.16 -28.74
N VAL A 360 5.37 7.65 -27.98
CA VAL A 360 5.31 7.64 -26.51
C VAL A 360 5.55 9.05 -26.01
N ALA A 361 4.60 9.59 -25.25
CA ALA A 361 4.61 10.98 -24.79
C ALA A 361 5.29 11.19 -23.42
N HIS A 362 5.51 10.12 -22.64
CA HIS A 362 6.15 10.21 -21.34
C HIS A 362 7.61 10.70 -21.48
N ALA A 363 7.98 11.69 -20.68
CA ALA A 363 9.34 12.22 -20.64
C ALA A 363 10.36 11.12 -20.30
N SER A 364 11.49 11.11 -20.98
CA SER A 364 12.56 10.14 -20.74
C SER A 364 13.90 10.61 -21.30
N ALA A 365 14.97 10.27 -20.58
CA ALA A 365 16.36 10.44 -21.01
C ALA A 365 17.00 9.11 -21.43
N TRP A 366 17.84 9.14 -22.46
CA TRP A 366 18.38 7.95 -23.12
C TRP A 366 19.91 8.03 -23.31
N ASP A 367 20.63 7.03 -22.82
CA ASP A 367 22.04 6.73 -23.17
C ASP A 367 22.07 5.67 -24.27
N PHE A 368 22.69 5.98 -25.40
CA PHE A 368 22.84 5.04 -26.53
C PHE A 368 24.09 4.17 -26.42
N TYR A 369 24.76 4.16 -25.27
CA TYR A 369 25.91 3.32 -24.91
C TYR A 369 27.18 3.50 -25.75
N ASN A 370 27.18 4.42 -26.73
CA ASN A 370 28.32 4.72 -27.60
C ASN A 370 29.19 5.90 -27.10
N ARG A 371 28.91 6.41 -25.89
CA ARG A 371 29.60 7.53 -25.21
C ARG A 371 29.48 8.90 -25.88
N LYS A 372 28.60 9.04 -26.86
CA LYS A 372 28.45 10.27 -27.66
C LYS A 372 27.00 10.71 -27.79
N ASP A 373 26.11 9.75 -28.01
CA ASP A 373 24.72 9.99 -28.34
C ASP A 373 23.86 9.84 -27.08
N PHE A 374 23.32 10.97 -26.63
CA PHE A 374 22.45 11.09 -25.47
C PHE A 374 21.25 11.93 -25.89
N ARG A 375 20.03 11.50 -25.56
CA ARG A 375 18.81 12.17 -26.05
C ARG A 375 17.73 12.28 -24.98
N ILE A 376 16.83 13.23 -25.17
CA ILE A 376 15.57 13.32 -24.42
C ILE A 376 14.39 13.19 -25.39
N ASN A 377 13.38 12.42 -24.99
CA ASN A 377 12.05 12.39 -25.60
C ASN A 377 11.04 12.98 -24.63
N GLN A 378 10.59 14.21 -24.88
CA GLN A 378 9.63 14.92 -24.04
C GLN A 378 8.73 15.82 -24.88
N TRP A 379 7.42 15.73 -24.67
CA TRP A 379 6.45 16.64 -25.29
C TRP A 379 6.30 17.90 -24.45
N THR A 380 7.29 18.78 -24.54
CA THR A 380 7.39 19.95 -23.66
C THR A 380 6.30 20.97 -23.98
N THR A 381 5.51 21.32 -22.98
CA THR A 381 4.60 22.48 -23.00
C THR A 381 5.18 23.60 -22.13
N VAL A 382 4.83 24.85 -22.43
CA VAL A 382 5.41 26.01 -21.73
C VAL A 382 4.71 26.20 -20.39
N THR A 383 5.14 25.46 -19.38
CA THR A 383 4.66 25.54 -17.99
C THR A 383 5.81 25.43 -17.01
N MET A 384 5.60 25.90 -15.77
CA MET A 384 6.58 25.72 -14.69
C MET A 384 6.81 24.25 -14.35
N GLU A 385 5.76 23.42 -14.38
CA GLU A 385 5.87 21.96 -14.18
C GLU A 385 6.81 21.34 -15.21
N GLN A 386 6.62 21.67 -16.50
CA GLN A 386 7.48 21.16 -17.56
C GLN A 386 8.91 21.72 -17.46
N LEU A 387 9.10 22.96 -16.98
CA LEU A 387 10.44 23.49 -16.71
C LEU A 387 11.16 22.65 -15.64
N SER A 388 10.46 22.25 -14.59
CA SER A 388 10.98 21.35 -13.55
C SER A 388 11.30 19.95 -14.12
N THR A 389 10.45 19.41 -15.01
CA THR A 389 10.72 18.14 -15.73
C THR A 389 11.94 18.26 -16.64
N VAL A 390 12.10 19.36 -17.39
CA VAL A 390 13.28 19.58 -18.24
C VAL A 390 14.58 19.55 -17.43
N HIS A 391 14.60 20.14 -16.23
CA HIS A 391 15.77 20.05 -15.32
C HIS A 391 16.00 18.61 -14.82
N HIS A 392 14.92 17.88 -14.53
CA HIS A 392 14.99 16.49 -14.11
C HIS A 392 15.64 15.62 -15.21
N GLU A 393 15.14 15.70 -16.44
CA GLU A 393 15.64 14.91 -17.57
C GLU A 393 17.07 15.27 -17.97
N ILE A 394 17.45 16.56 -17.94
CA ILE A 394 18.85 16.97 -18.17
C ILE A 394 19.76 16.45 -17.05
N GLY A 395 19.24 16.30 -15.82
CA GLY A 395 19.98 15.66 -14.73
C GLY A 395 20.37 14.21 -15.03
N HIS A 396 19.50 13.45 -15.68
CA HIS A 396 19.84 12.12 -16.18
C HIS A 396 20.92 12.15 -17.25
N VAL A 397 20.78 13.05 -18.25
CA VAL A 397 21.78 13.21 -19.32
C VAL A 397 23.14 13.61 -18.77
N GLU A 398 23.19 14.50 -17.79
CA GLU A 398 24.42 14.85 -17.08
C GLU A 398 25.03 13.64 -16.39
N TYR A 399 24.21 12.81 -15.73
CA TYR A 399 24.74 11.60 -15.12
C TYR A 399 25.36 10.66 -16.17
N PHE A 400 24.71 10.50 -17.33
CA PHE A 400 25.25 9.75 -18.46
C PHE A 400 26.60 10.29 -18.91
N LEU A 401 26.70 11.61 -19.10
CA LEU A 401 27.93 12.29 -19.52
C LEU A 401 29.08 12.10 -18.51
N GLN A 402 28.78 12.05 -17.22
CA GLN A 402 29.79 11.86 -16.16
C GLN A 402 30.35 10.43 -16.15
N TYR A 403 29.52 9.40 -16.33
CA TYR A 403 29.97 8.00 -16.27
C TYR A 403 30.26 7.36 -17.63
N LYS A 404 30.08 8.06 -18.76
CA LYS A 404 30.20 7.50 -20.11
C LYS A 404 31.52 6.76 -20.38
N ASP A 405 32.57 7.02 -19.62
CA ASP A 405 33.88 6.38 -19.79
C ASP A 405 34.08 5.15 -18.88
N GLN A 406 33.14 4.86 -17.96
CA GLN A 406 33.10 3.62 -17.18
C GLN A 406 32.78 2.40 -18.07
N PRO A 407 33.09 1.17 -17.62
CA PRO A 407 32.58 -0.04 -18.26
C PRO A 407 31.05 0.00 -18.39
N VAL A 408 30.51 -0.51 -19.48
CA VAL A 408 29.08 -0.49 -19.82
C VAL A 408 28.22 -1.09 -18.70
N SER A 409 28.70 -2.12 -18.00
CA SER A 409 28.02 -2.74 -16.86
C SER A 409 27.92 -1.84 -15.61
N PHE A 410 28.66 -0.73 -15.56
CA PHE A 410 28.61 0.28 -14.50
C PHE A 410 27.96 1.60 -14.94
N ARG A 411 27.47 1.68 -16.18
CA ARG A 411 26.78 2.87 -16.71
C ARG A 411 25.31 2.90 -16.30
N ASP A 412 25.11 2.91 -14.99
CA ASP A 412 23.81 3.05 -14.34
C ASP A 412 23.99 3.92 -13.07
N GLY A 413 22.91 4.36 -12.46
CA GLY A 413 22.99 4.99 -11.14
C GLY A 413 23.56 4.02 -10.09
N ALA A 414 24.20 4.54 -9.04
CA ALA A 414 24.69 3.73 -7.91
C ALA A 414 23.62 2.77 -7.35
N ASN A 415 22.37 3.21 -7.40
CA ASN A 415 21.16 2.38 -7.50
C ASN A 415 20.09 3.21 -8.26
N PRO A 416 18.95 2.62 -8.65
CA PRO A 416 17.93 3.35 -9.41
C PRO A 416 17.43 4.62 -8.71
N GLY A 417 17.33 4.62 -7.37
CA GLY A 417 16.92 5.79 -6.60
C GLY A 417 17.90 6.97 -6.67
N PHE A 418 19.21 6.70 -6.85
CA PHE A 418 20.20 7.77 -7.07
C PHE A 418 19.99 8.44 -8.43
N HIS A 419 19.64 7.66 -9.46
CA HIS A 419 19.46 8.17 -10.82
C HIS A 419 18.31 9.20 -10.86
N GLU A 420 17.18 8.86 -10.25
CA GLU A 420 16.00 9.74 -10.09
C GLU A 420 16.29 10.96 -9.19
N ALA A 421 17.08 10.79 -8.13
CA ALA A 421 17.34 11.86 -7.18
C ALA A 421 18.20 13.00 -7.75
N ILE A 422 19.13 12.72 -8.68
CA ILE A 422 20.02 13.74 -9.25
C ILE A 422 19.22 14.79 -10.02
N GLY A 423 18.32 14.36 -10.92
CA GLY A 423 17.43 15.25 -11.64
C GLY A 423 16.55 16.08 -10.71
N ASP A 424 15.97 15.44 -9.70
CA ASP A 424 15.09 16.10 -8.74
C ASP A 424 15.80 17.14 -7.86
N VAL A 425 17.01 16.87 -7.37
CA VAL A 425 17.77 17.82 -6.53
C VAL A 425 18.06 19.12 -7.27
N LEU A 426 18.37 19.03 -8.56
CA LEU A 426 18.71 20.18 -9.39
C LEU A 426 17.43 20.93 -9.77
N SER A 427 16.35 20.21 -10.07
CA SER A 427 15.01 20.77 -10.26
C SER A 427 14.50 21.54 -9.02
N LEU A 428 14.75 21.03 -7.80
CA LEU A 428 14.42 21.73 -6.54
C LEU A 428 15.14 23.08 -6.43
N SER A 429 16.41 23.13 -6.82
CA SER A 429 17.21 24.36 -6.78
C SER A 429 16.74 25.38 -7.82
N ALA A 430 16.46 24.91 -9.04
CA ALA A 430 15.91 25.72 -10.13
C ALA A 430 14.50 26.25 -9.84
N SER A 431 13.73 25.55 -9.01
CA SER A 431 12.35 25.94 -8.67
C SER A 431 12.25 26.97 -7.53
N THR A 432 13.38 27.40 -6.93
CA THR A 432 13.37 28.35 -5.82
C THR A 432 12.97 29.77 -6.28
N PRO A 433 12.20 30.54 -5.49
CA PRO A 433 11.83 31.92 -5.85
C PRO A 433 13.05 32.81 -6.14
N LYS A 434 14.14 32.63 -5.38
CA LYS A 434 15.40 33.35 -5.60
C LYS A 434 16.02 33.05 -6.96
N HIS A 435 16.00 31.79 -7.40
CA HIS A 435 16.50 31.42 -8.71
C HIS A 435 15.59 31.97 -9.82
N LEU A 436 14.27 31.80 -9.70
CA LEU A 436 13.28 32.30 -10.66
C LEU A 436 13.39 33.82 -10.87
N TYR A 437 13.66 34.59 -9.82
CA TYR A 437 13.96 36.02 -9.93
C TYR A 437 15.26 36.30 -10.68
N THR A 438 16.31 35.52 -10.40
CA THR A 438 17.63 35.70 -11.04
C THR A 438 17.55 35.49 -12.56
N ILE A 439 16.72 34.54 -13.01
CA ILE A 439 16.49 34.26 -14.43
C ILE A 439 15.35 35.10 -15.03
N GLY A 440 14.81 36.08 -14.28
CA GLY A 440 13.81 37.03 -14.76
C GLY A 440 12.39 36.49 -14.91
N LEU A 441 12.07 35.31 -14.35
CA LEU A 441 10.72 34.73 -14.34
C LEU A 441 9.84 35.21 -13.18
N MET A 442 10.41 35.96 -12.24
CA MET A 442 9.71 36.54 -11.10
C MET A 442 10.16 37.99 -10.89
N ASP A 443 9.23 38.92 -10.73
CA ASP A 443 9.51 40.36 -10.63
C ASP A 443 9.98 40.78 -9.22
N GLU A 444 9.54 40.08 -8.18
CA GLU A 444 9.86 40.37 -6.78
C GLU A 444 10.12 39.08 -5.99
N VAL A 445 11.13 39.11 -5.12
CA VAL A 445 11.36 38.04 -4.13
C VAL A 445 10.97 38.56 -2.76
N THR A 446 9.96 37.94 -2.17
CA THR A 446 9.52 38.21 -0.80
C THR A 446 10.06 37.12 0.12
N ASP A 447 11.00 37.50 0.99
CA ASP A 447 11.57 36.64 2.05
C ASP A 447 10.75 36.85 3.34
N ASP A 448 9.52 36.35 3.33
CA ASP A 448 8.60 36.43 4.46
C ASP A 448 7.86 35.10 4.67
N ALA A 449 7.40 34.88 5.90
CA ALA A 449 6.81 33.61 6.32
C ALA A 449 5.57 33.21 5.50
N GLU A 450 4.80 34.15 4.96
CA GLU A 450 3.60 33.85 4.17
C GLU A 450 3.98 33.36 2.77
N SER A 451 5.00 33.99 2.17
CA SER A 451 5.58 33.58 0.88
C SER A 451 6.26 32.20 0.99
N ASP A 452 6.97 31.95 2.09
CA ASP A 452 7.56 30.64 2.38
C ASP A 452 6.50 29.54 2.48
N ILE A 453 5.38 29.80 3.16
CA ILE A 453 4.28 28.84 3.28
C ILE A 453 3.65 28.55 1.91
N ASN A 454 3.47 29.58 1.06
CA ASN A 454 2.98 29.40 -0.30
C ASN A 454 3.92 28.50 -1.13
N TYR A 455 5.24 28.71 -1.04
CA TYR A 455 6.25 27.88 -1.71
C TYR A 455 6.27 26.45 -1.16
N LEU A 456 6.37 26.29 0.16
CA LEU A 456 6.44 24.99 0.82
C LEU A 456 5.19 24.15 0.57
N LEU A 457 4.00 24.76 0.50
CA LEU A 457 2.78 24.04 0.13
C LEU A 457 2.82 23.55 -1.31
N LYS A 458 3.28 24.38 -2.27
CA LYS A 458 3.45 23.96 -3.67
C LYS A 458 4.37 22.74 -3.75
N MET A 459 5.50 22.79 -3.04
CA MET A 459 6.44 21.67 -2.96
C MET A 459 5.83 20.44 -2.29
N ALA A 460 5.04 20.62 -1.24
CA ALA A 460 4.40 19.52 -0.53
C ALA A 460 3.34 18.81 -1.41
N LEU A 461 2.56 19.56 -2.18
CA LEU A 461 1.59 19.03 -3.14
C LEU A 461 2.25 18.16 -4.23
N GLU A 462 3.51 18.40 -4.54
CA GLU A 462 4.27 17.59 -5.50
C GLU A 462 4.99 16.43 -4.79
N LYS A 463 5.89 16.74 -3.85
CA LYS A 463 6.82 15.76 -3.28
C LYS A 463 6.21 14.92 -2.16
N ILE A 464 5.41 15.52 -1.27
CA ILE A 464 4.81 14.78 -0.13
C ILE A 464 3.59 13.97 -0.57
N ALA A 465 2.78 14.51 -1.48
CA ALA A 465 1.64 13.79 -2.05
C ALA A 465 2.04 12.50 -2.79
N PHE A 466 3.23 12.48 -3.41
CA PHE A 466 3.74 11.34 -4.16
C PHE A 466 4.17 10.17 -3.30
N LEU A 467 4.68 10.40 -2.08
CA LEU A 467 5.31 9.37 -1.25
C LEU A 467 4.43 8.12 -1.01
N PRO A 468 3.12 8.24 -0.66
CA PRO A 468 2.27 7.07 -0.50
C PRO A 468 2.04 6.32 -1.82
N PHE A 469 1.92 7.04 -2.93
CA PHE A 469 1.75 6.45 -4.25
C PHE A 469 3.01 5.68 -4.69
N GLY A 470 4.18 6.28 -4.57
CA GLY A 470 5.47 5.64 -4.85
C GLY A 470 5.72 4.42 -3.96
N TYR A 471 5.32 4.47 -2.69
CA TYR A 471 5.45 3.33 -1.79
C TYR A 471 4.48 2.19 -2.14
N LEU A 472 3.20 2.48 -2.40
CA LEU A 472 2.18 1.45 -2.59
C LEU A 472 2.32 0.69 -3.92
N ILE A 473 2.82 1.33 -4.98
CA ILE A 473 2.89 0.72 -6.31
C ILE A 473 3.79 -0.51 -6.32
N ASP A 474 4.95 -0.41 -5.65
CA ASP A 474 5.87 -1.54 -5.54
C ASP A 474 5.45 -2.56 -4.50
N GLN A 475 4.77 -2.15 -3.42
CA GLN A 475 4.14 -3.12 -2.52
C GLN A 475 3.11 -3.99 -3.25
N TRP A 476 2.35 -3.40 -4.18
CA TRP A 476 1.43 -4.12 -5.06
C TRP A 476 2.20 -5.03 -6.04
N ARG A 477 3.16 -4.49 -6.81
CA ARG A 477 3.94 -5.27 -7.80
C ARG A 477 4.69 -6.42 -7.15
N TRP A 478 5.30 -6.22 -5.99
CA TRP A 478 5.97 -7.28 -5.23
C TRP A 478 4.99 -8.34 -4.75
N GLY A 479 3.77 -7.96 -4.36
CA GLY A 479 2.71 -8.92 -4.05
C GLY A 479 2.27 -9.74 -5.27
N VAL A 480 2.22 -9.12 -6.44
CA VAL A 480 1.92 -9.79 -7.71
C VAL A 480 3.03 -10.78 -8.09
N PHE A 481 4.28 -10.33 -8.12
CA PHE A 481 5.42 -11.20 -8.49
C PHE A 481 5.60 -12.37 -7.53
N SER A 482 5.40 -12.17 -6.22
CA SER A 482 5.53 -13.24 -5.24
C SER A 482 4.33 -14.21 -5.23
N GLY A 483 3.29 -13.97 -6.04
CA GLY A 483 2.06 -14.74 -6.05
C GLY A 483 1.12 -14.49 -4.86
N ARG A 484 1.45 -13.56 -3.95
CA ARG A 484 0.57 -13.15 -2.84
C ARG A 484 -0.73 -12.53 -3.37
N THR A 485 -0.64 -11.82 -4.48
CA THR A 485 -1.72 -11.14 -5.18
C THR A 485 -1.93 -11.82 -6.54
N PRO A 486 -2.83 -12.81 -6.66
CA PRO A 486 -3.14 -13.49 -7.92
C PRO A 486 -3.99 -12.61 -8.85
N PRO A 487 -4.08 -12.93 -10.16
CA PRO A 487 -4.78 -12.11 -11.16
C PRO A 487 -6.22 -11.73 -10.82
N GLU A 488 -6.96 -12.61 -10.15
CA GLU A 488 -8.35 -12.37 -9.74
C GLU A 488 -8.47 -11.28 -8.66
N ARG A 489 -7.35 -10.99 -7.98
CA ARG A 489 -7.23 -10.03 -6.89
C ARG A 489 -6.41 -8.78 -7.24
N TYR A 490 -5.89 -8.65 -8.46
CA TYR A 490 -5.09 -7.50 -8.89
C TYR A 490 -5.74 -6.16 -8.54
N ASN A 491 -6.98 -5.95 -9.00
CA ASN A 491 -7.70 -4.70 -8.78
C ASN A 491 -8.12 -4.52 -7.32
N SER A 492 -8.60 -5.58 -6.65
CA SER A 492 -9.04 -5.48 -5.25
C SER A 492 -7.89 -5.17 -4.30
N GLU A 493 -6.71 -5.79 -4.50
CA GLU A 493 -5.52 -5.53 -3.67
C GLU A 493 -4.93 -4.15 -3.96
N TRP A 494 -4.98 -3.67 -5.21
CA TRP A 494 -4.60 -2.30 -5.56
C TRP A 494 -5.43 -1.27 -4.78
N TRP A 495 -6.75 -1.43 -4.80
CA TRP A 495 -7.65 -0.55 -4.05
C TRP A 495 -7.51 -0.73 -2.54
N TYR A 496 -7.34 -1.96 -2.05
CA TYR A 496 -7.10 -2.23 -0.63
C TYR A 496 -5.83 -1.54 -0.10
N LEU A 497 -4.72 -1.57 -0.84
CA LEU A 497 -3.50 -0.84 -0.46
C LEU A 497 -3.71 0.68 -0.43
N ARG A 498 -4.67 1.20 -1.21
CA ARG A 498 -5.13 2.59 -1.09
C ARG A 498 -6.04 2.85 0.13
N TYR A 499 -6.60 1.82 0.79
CA TYR A 499 -7.58 1.95 1.90
C TYR A 499 -7.13 1.43 3.30
N PHE A 500 -6.32 0.37 3.41
CA PHE A 500 -6.13 -0.49 4.61
C PHE A 500 -5.41 0.11 5.83
N VAL A 501 -4.90 1.34 5.76
CA VAL A 501 -4.11 1.96 6.85
C VAL A 501 -4.92 2.17 8.15
N SER A 502 -6.26 1.99 8.14
CA SER A 502 -7.18 2.31 9.24
C SER A 502 -7.22 1.33 10.43
N PHE A 503 -7.28 0.01 10.20
CA PHE A 503 -7.56 -1.01 11.25
C PHE A 503 -6.35 -1.30 12.16
N ILE A 504 -5.15 -1.00 11.69
CA ILE A 504 -3.88 -1.20 12.42
C ILE A 504 -3.65 -0.08 13.45
N LEU A 505 -4.26 1.11 13.25
CA LEU A 505 -4.07 2.30 14.09
C LEU A 505 -4.53 2.12 15.54
N GLN A 506 -5.46 1.19 15.84
CA GLN A 506 -5.97 1.00 17.20
C GLN A 506 -4.94 0.39 18.16
N PHE A 507 -4.33 -0.75 17.82
CA PHE A 507 -3.33 -1.40 18.70
C PHE A 507 -2.09 -0.53 18.86
N GLN A 508 -1.82 0.21 17.82
CA GLN A 508 -0.83 1.26 17.76
C GLN A 508 -1.07 2.38 18.81
N PHE A 509 -2.27 2.99 18.85
CA PHE A 509 -2.58 3.98 19.89
C PHE A 509 -2.50 3.38 21.29
N HIS A 510 -2.98 2.16 21.48
CA HIS A 510 -2.90 1.49 22.77
C HIS A 510 -1.44 1.38 23.25
N GLU A 511 -0.52 0.90 22.41
CA GLU A 511 0.90 0.81 22.75
C GLU A 511 1.51 2.17 23.15
N LYS A 512 1.23 3.21 22.38
CA LYS A 512 1.71 4.57 22.69
C LYS A 512 1.17 5.07 24.02
N LEU A 513 -0.13 4.94 24.28
CA LEU A 513 -0.76 5.39 25.53
C LEU A 513 -0.23 4.62 26.74
N CYS A 514 0.02 3.33 26.59
CA CYS A 514 0.62 2.48 27.61
C CYS A 514 2.05 2.87 27.96
N ARG A 515 2.86 3.22 26.95
CA ARG A 515 4.22 3.71 27.20
C ARG A 515 4.19 5.04 27.93
N GLU A 516 3.31 5.96 27.54
CA GLU A 516 3.19 7.27 28.17
C GLU A 516 2.54 7.21 29.57
N SER A 517 1.71 6.17 29.83
CA SER A 517 1.17 5.91 31.17
C SER A 517 2.21 5.36 32.14
N GLY A 518 3.40 4.97 31.65
CA GLY A 518 4.47 4.37 32.44
C GLY A 518 4.29 2.86 32.67
N HIS A 519 3.44 2.19 31.89
CA HIS A 519 3.26 0.75 31.94
C HIS A 519 4.54 0.02 31.50
N THR A 520 4.95 -0.99 32.27
CA THR A 520 6.05 -1.89 31.94
C THR A 520 5.55 -3.33 32.02
N GLY A 521 5.42 -4.01 30.88
CA GLY A 521 4.90 -5.39 30.81
C GLY A 521 4.17 -5.66 29.49
N PRO A 522 3.54 -6.84 29.33
CA PRO A 522 2.76 -7.18 28.15
C PRO A 522 1.67 -6.14 27.87
N LEU A 523 1.47 -5.81 26.59
CA LEU A 523 0.56 -4.73 26.16
C LEU A 523 -0.89 -4.98 26.60
N HIS A 524 -1.36 -6.23 26.54
CA HIS A 524 -2.72 -6.61 26.96
C HIS A 524 -3.00 -6.43 28.46
N LYS A 525 -1.98 -6.17 29.29
CA LYS A 525 -2.12 -5.89 30.74
C LYS A 525 -2.12 -4.40 31.06
N CYS A 526 -1.97 -3.57 30.04
CA CYS A 526 -1.90 -2.14 30.21
C CYS A 526 -3.26 -1.57 30.59
N ASP A 527 -3.28 -0.82 31.70
CA ASP A 527 -4.40 0.02 32.10
C ASP A 527 -3.91 1.47 32.15
N ILE A 528 -4.52 2.34 31.34
CA ILE A 528 -4.15 3.76 31.28
C ILE A 528 -4.97 4.62 32.27
N TYR A 529 -5.94 4.04 32.98
CA TYR A 529 -6.80 4.73 33.96
C TYR A 529 -5.99 5.56 34.96
N ARG A 530 -6.48 6.77 35.28
CA ARG A 530 -5.81 7.79 36.12
C ARG A 530 -4.46 8.32 35.60
N SER A 531 -4.06 7.98 34.38
CA SER A 531 -2.84 8.53 33.78
C SER A 531 -3.13 9.83 33.03
N THR A 532 -2.89 10.96 33.70
CA THR A 532 -2.96 12.28 33.05
C THR A 532 -1.91 12.46 31.96
N LYS A 533 -0.84 11.66 31.95
CA LYS A 533 0.15 11.63 30.85
C LYS A 533 -0.40 10.96 29.60
N ALA A 534 -1.09 9.82 29.74
CA ALA A 534 -1.80 9.20 28.62
C ALA A 534 -2.97 10.08 28.15
N GLY A 535 -3.69 10.70 29.10
CA GLY A 535 -4.73 11.68 28.80
C GLY A 535 -4.22 12.91 28.06
N ALA A 536 -3.03 13.43 28.38
CA ALA A 536 -2.42 14.53 27.62
C ALA A 536 -2.12 14.15 26.16
N VAL A 537 -1.80 12.89 25.88
CA VAL A 537 -1.63 12.38 24.49
C VAL A 537 -2.96 12.36 23.75
N LEU A 538 -4.05 11.96 24.43
CA LEU A 538 -5.41 12.03 23.89
C LEU A 538 -5.87 13.49 23.70
N GLU A 539 -5.59 14.37 24.65
CA GLU A 539 -5.90 15.81 24.59
C GLU A 539 -5.11 16.52 23.47
N LEU A 540 -3.86 16.12 23.22
CA LEU A 540 -3.06 16.62 22.09
C LEU A 540 -3.73 16.33 20.73
N SER A 541 -4.63 15.34 20.66
CA SER A 541 -5.47 15.02 19.48
C SER A 541 -6.54 16.09 19.17
N ARG A 542 -6.67 17.15 20.00
CA ARG A 542 -7.51 18.35 19.78
C ARG A 542 -7.23 19.13 18.48
N HIS A 543 -6.14 18.81 17.79
CA HIS A 543 -5.76 19.43 16.52
C HIS A 543 -6.36 18.73 15.29
N GLY A 544 -7.21 17.73 15.44
CA GLY A 544 -7.70 16.96 14.29
C GLY A 544 -6.53 16.32 13.53
N CYS A 545 -6.55 16.33 12.20
CA CYS A 545 -5.62 15.67 11.25
C CYS A 545 -4.08 15.78 11.46
N VAL A 546 -3.61 16.35 12.56
CA VAL A 546 -2.20 16.57 12.89
C VAL A 546 -1.55 15.42 13.67
N LEU A 547 -2.29 14.50 14.30
CA LEU A 547 -1.71 13.53 15.25
C LEU A 547 -1.66 12.04 14.86
N ALA A 548 -2.24 11.61 13.73
CA ALA A 548 -2.47 10.18 13.46
C ALA A 548 -1.23 9.42 12.94
N PHE A 549 -0.05 9.75 13.45
CA PHE A 549 1.24 9.29 12.92
C PHE A 549 2.34 8.98 13.94
N LEU A 550 2.01 8.89 15.21
CA LEU A 550 2.99 8.52 16.23
C LEU A 550 3.15 7.01 16.44
N VAL A 551 2.64 6.17 15.53
CA VAL A 551 2.73 4.71 15.71
C VAL A 551 3.00 3.90 14.44
N ARG A 552 3.88 2.90 14.56
CA ARG A 552 4.59 2.21 13.48
C ARG A 552 3.83 0.97 12.99
N ILE A 553 3.74 0.79 11.67
CA ILE A 553 3.12 -0.40 11.02
C ILE A 553 4.01 -1.67 11.17
N SER A 554 5.28 -1.52 11.55
CA SER A 554 6.28 -2.59 11.63
C SER A 554 6.06 -3.66 12.72
N ASP A 555 5.17 -3.45 13.69
CA ASP A 555 5.06 -4.34 14.86
C ASP A 555 4.23 -5.63 14.63
N ILE A 556 3.77 -5.88 13.40
CA ILE A 556 3.17 -7.17 13.00
C ILE A 556 4.25 -8.19 12.54
N GLN A 557 5.50 -7.77 12.31
CA GLN A 557 6.58 -8.67 11.86
C GLN A 557 7.58 -9.10 12.95
N ALA A 558 7.40 -8.70 14.22
CA ALA A 558 8.28 -9.13 15.29
C ALA A 558 7.94 -10.56 15.77
N ARG A 559 8.74 -11.56 15.36
CA ARG A 559 8.95 -12.73 16.22
C ARG A 559 9.48 -12.24 17.59
N PRO A 560 9.07 -12.81 18.73
CA PRO A 560 9.68 -12.47 20.01
C PRO A 560 11.19 -12.79 19.95
N ARG A 561 12.03 -11.78 20.17
CA ARG A 561 13.47 -11.97 20.37
C ARG A 561 13.67 -12.66 21.71
N GLU A 562 14.35 -13.82 21.72
CA GLU A 562 14.88 -14.41 22.95
C GLU A 562 15.82 -13.41 23.65
N PRO A 563 15.75 -13.26 24.99
CA PRO A 563 16.69 -12.44 25.72
C PRO A 563 18.10 -13.05 25.68
N VAL A 564 19.06 -12.30 25.15
CA VAL A 564 20.50 -12.59 25.22
C VAL A 564 20.95 -12.48 26.68
N TYR A 565 21.12 -13.61 27.36
CA TYR A 565 21.85 -13.67 28.62
C TYR A 565 23.36 -13.64 28.33
N THR A 566 24.02 -12.54 28.67
CA THR A 566 25.48 -12.44 28.68
C THR A 566 26.07 -13.42 29.70
N ALA A 567 27.03 -14.22 29.25
CA ALA A 567 27.70 -15.23 30.04
C ALA A 567 28.54 -14.63 31.20
N SER A 568 28.21 -14.98 32.44
CA SER A 568 29.21 -15.11 33.51
C SER A 568 28.86 -16.26 34.46
N THR A 569 29.62 -17.35 34.29
CA THR A 569 30.03 -18.36 35.28
C THR A 569 28.99 -19.05 36.19
N SER A 570 28.94 -20.38 36.00
CA SER A 570 28.47 -21.49 36.87
C SER A 570 26.96 -21.83 36.89
N LEU A 571 26.60 -22.85 36.11
CA LEU A 571 25.38 -23.66 36.26
C LEU A 571 25.79 -25.11 36.57
N PRO A 572 25.18 -25.79 37.57
CA PRO A 572 25.10 -27.24 37.62
C PRO A 572 24.01 -27.77 36.65
N GLU A 573 24.12 -29.04 36.26
CA GLU A 573 23.30 -29.77 35.28
C GLU A 573 21.77 -29.53 35.30
N PRO A 574 21.09 -29.64 34.14
CA PRO A 574 19.64 -29.50 34.06
C PRO A 574 18.92 -30.73 34.61
N ALA A 575 18.19 -30.54 35.71
CA ALA A 575 17.12 -31.44 36.10
C ALA A 575 16.04 -31.49 35.00
N ARG A 576 15.64 -32.70 34.61
CA ARG A 576 14.50 -32.95 33.72
C ARG A 576 13.24 -32.32 34.29
N LEU A 577 12.81 -31.17 33.76
CA LEU A 577 11.49 -30.62 33.99
C LEU A 577 10.49 -31.34 33.06
N ARG A 578 9.56 -32.09 33.67
CA ARG A 578 8.34 -32.56 32.97
C ARG A 578 7.45 -31.33 32.67
N PRO A 579 6.59 -31.37 31.63
CA PRO A 579 5.63 -30.29 31.39
C PRO A 579 4.77 -30.06 32.63
N PRO A 580 4.38 -28.81 32.94
CA PRO A 580 3.43 -28.50 34.00
C PRO A 580 2.14 -29.32 33.82
N GLN A 581 1.55 -29.80 34.91
CA GLN A 581 0.28 -30.54 34.91
C GLN A 581 -0.88 -29.74 34.28
N THR A 582 -0.74 -28.41 34.17
CA THR A 582 -1.67 -27.45 33.57
C THR A 582 -2.00 -27.74 32.09
N LEU A 583 -1.03 -28.22 31.31
CA LEU A 583 -1.23 -28.52 29.87
C LEU A 583 -2.07 -29.80 29.61
N GLN A 584 -2.30 -30.64 30.61
CA GLN A 584 -3.18 -31.81 30.46
C GLN A 584 -4.68 -31.45 30.54
N PHE A 585 -5.04 -30.36 31.22
CA PHE A 585 -6.43 -29.92 31.40
C PHE A 585 -7.00 -29.18 30.19
N LEU A 586 -6.15 -28.54 29.38
CA LEU A 586 -6.55 -27.88 28.13
C LEU A 586 -7.02 -28.85 27.02
N ARG A 587 -6.64 -30.14 27.12
CA ARG A 587 -6.89 -31.13 26.06
C ARG A 587 -8.37 -31.36 25.71
N PRO A 588 -9.32 -31.53 26.65
CA PRO A 588 -10.71 -31.85 26.31
C PRO A 588 -11.47 -30.68 25.71
N GLN A 589 -11.18 -29.44 26.15
CA GLN A 589 -11.82 -28.22 25.65
C GLN A 589 -11.26 -27.80 24.28
N PHE A 590 -9.95 -27.96 24.07
CA PHE A 590 -9.36 -27.86 22.73
C PHE A 590 -9.88 -28.95 21.79
N ILE A 591 -10.07 -30.18 22.28
CA ILE A 591 -10.71 -31.26 21.51
C ILE A 591 -12.18 -30.93 21.23
N LEU A 592 -12.91 -30.20 22.09
CA LEU A 592 -14.28 -29.75 21.81
C LEU A 592 -14.29 -28.66 20.74
N LEU A 593 -13.38 -27.69 20.78
CA LEU A 593 -13.20 -26.69 19.73
C LEU A 593 -12.78 -27.34 18.40
N LEU A 594 -11.79 -28.23 18.43
CA LEU A 594 -11.38 -29.02 17.27
C LEU A 594 -12.51 -29.92 16.79
N ASN A 595 -13.31 -30.54 17.66
CA ASN A 595 -14.44 -31.38 17.28
C ASN A 595 -15.62 -30.57 16.75
N VAL A 596 -15.87 -29.35 17.21
CA VAL A 596 -16.86 -28.45 16.58
C VAL A 596 -16.38 -28.03 15.19
N ILE A 597 -15.07 -27.83 15.03
CA ILE A 597 -14.41 -27.54 13.74
C ILE A 597 -14.36 -28.80 12.84
N LEU A 598 -14.16 -30.00 13.39
CA LEU A 598 -13.97 -31.29 12.67
C LEU A 598 -15.28 -32.09 12.47
N LEU A 599 -16.29 -31.95 13.33
CA LEU A 599 -17.63 -32.53 13.10
C LEU A 599 -18.29 -31.88 11.88
N ALA A 600 -17.93 -30.64 11.57
CA ALA A 600 -18.26 -29.99 10.30
C ALA A 600 -17.60 -30.67 9.08
N ASP A 601 -16.49 -31.39 9.26
CA ASP A 601 -15.74 -32.08 8.20
C ASP A 601 -16.31 -33.50 7.91
N SER A 602 -16.75 -34.22 8.94
CA SER A 602 -17.18 -35.63 8.81
C SER A 602 -18.53 -35.89 8.10
N SER A 603 -19.33 -34.85 7.79
CA SER A 603 -20.64 -35.00 7.14
C SER A 603 -20.67 -34.61 5.65
N PHE A 604 -19.55 -34.19 5.05
CA PHE A 604 -19.55 -33.55 3.72
C PHE A 604 -19.09 -34.45 2.54
N TYR A 605 -18.81 -35.73 2.77
CA TYR A 605 -18.33 -36.63 1.71
C TYR A 605 -19.41 -37.20 0.77
N TYR A 606 -20.67 -36.83 0.94
CA TYR A 606 -21.76 -37.17 0.01
C TYR A 606 -22.73 -36.00 -0.04
N PHE A 607 -22.69 -35.16 -1.08
CA PHE A 607 -23.84 -34.43 -1.65
C PHE A 607 -23.35 -33.52 -2.79
N VAL A 608 -22.88 -34.17 -3.87
CA VAL A 608 -22.95 -33.61 -5.22
C VAL A 608 -23.91 -34.53 -5.97
N TYR A 609 -24.87 -33.95 -6.70
CA TYR A 609 -26.04 -34.57 -7.35
C TYR A 609 -27.27 -34.72 -6.43
N ASP A 610 -28.08 -33.67 -6.28
CA ASP A 610 -29.27 -33.48 -7.13
C ASP A 610 -30.00 -32.18 -6.74
N GLY A 611 -30.61 -31.50 -7.71
CA GLY A 611 -31.11 -30.13 -7.59
C GLY A 611 -32.36 -29.91 -6.73
N ASN A 612 -32.32 -30.18 -5.42
CA ASN A 612 -33.38 -29.77 -4.50
C ASN A 612 -32.86 -29.42 -3.10
N TYR A 613 -33.42 -28.36 -2.50
CA TYR A 613 -32.92 -27.70 -1.28
C TYR A 613 -32.66 -28.64 -0.08
N SER A 614 -31.50 -28.45 0.56
CA SER A 614 -31.24 -28.87 1.96
C SER A 614 -30.42 -27.80 2.68
N THR A 615 -31.14 -26.82 3.21
CA THR A 615 -30.66 -25.70 4.04
C THR A 615 -30.24 -26.13 5.45
N VAL A 616 -30.30 -27.43 5.78
CA VAL A 616 -30.32 -27.92 7.18
C VAL A 616 -28.93 -28.07 7.80
N LEU A 617 -27.86 -28.34 7.04
CA LEU A 617 -26.51 -28.45 7.62
C LEU A 617 -25.73 -27.11 7.66
N LYS A 618 -26.10 -26.13 6.82
CA LYS A 618 -25.38 -24.84 6.68
C LYS A 618 -25.60 -23.88 7.85
N MET A 619 -26.58 -24.14 8.72
CA MET A 619 -26.91 -23.32 9.89
C MET A 619 -26.22 -23.76 11.18
N LEU A 620 -25.60 -24.95 11.24
CA LEU A 620 -25.12 -25.49 12.53
C LEU A 620 -24.04 -24.62 13.17
N MET A 621 -23.07 -24.09 12.40
CA MET A 621 -22.05 -23.17 12.95
C MET A 621 -22.66 -21.86 13.47
N CYS A 622 -23.65 -21.28 12.78
CA CYS A 622 -24.25 -20.00 13.21
C CYS A 622 -25.13 -20.15 14.44
N LEU A 623 -25.81 -21.29 14.56
CA LEU A 623 -26.63 -21.65 15.70
C LEU A 623 -25.77 -21.97 16.93
N VAL A 624 -24.61 -22.61 16.75
CA VAL A 624 -23.70 -22.98 17.85
C VAL A 624 -22.91 -21.77 18.36
N LEU A 625 -22.51 -20.84 17.49
CA LEU A 625 -21.70 -19.67 17.87
C LEU A 625 -22.49 -18.59 18.64
N GLY A 626 -23.80 -18.75 18.84
CA GLY A 626 -24.63 -17.82 19.62
C GLY A 626 -24.74 -16.40 19.01
N ASN A 627 -24.20 -16.18 17.82
CA ASN A 627 -24.23 -14.93 17.08
C ASN A 627 -24.87 -15.21 15.71
N MET A 628 -26.03 -14.57 15.45
CA MET A 628 -26.82 -14.77 14.23
C MET A 628 -26.03 -14.53 12.94
N TRP A 629 -25.06 -13.62 12.98
CA TRP A 629 -24.18 -13.29 11.86
C TRP A 629 -22.88 -14.11 11.88
N SER A 630 -22.54 -14.70 13.03
CA SER A 630 -21.31 -15.45 13.30
C SER A 630 -20.04 -14.64 13.03
N GLN A 631 -20.17 -13.32 13.17
CA GLN A 631 -19.09 -12.35 12.96
C GLN A 631 -18.06 -12.38 14.08
N THR A 632 -18.45 -12.78 15.28
CA THR A 632 -17.60 -12.99 16.44
C THR A 632 -18.00 -14.30 17.11
N TRP A 633 -17.08 -14.90 17.84
CA TRP A 633 -17.25 -16.18 18.55
C TRP A 633 -17.26 -16.01 20.07
N ASN A 634 -17.31 -14.76 20.56
CA ASN A 634 -17.30 -14.43 21.99
C ASN A 634 -18.49 -15.05 22.76
N ASN A 635 -19.65 -15.30 22.12
CA ASN A 635 -20.82 -15.88 22.78
C ASN A 635 -20.64 -17.35 23.20
N ILE A 636 -19.62 -18.04 22.68
CA ILE A 636 -19.25 -19.40 23.13
C ILE A 636 -18.08 -19.41 24.12
N TYR A 637 -17.56 -18.24 24.50
CA TYR A 637 -16.42 -18.12 25.41
C TYR A 637 -16.61 -18.90 26.72
N ASN A 638 -17.78 -18.80 27.36
CA ASN A 638 -18.06 -19.53 28.60
C ASN A 638 -18.05 -21.07 28.43
N MET A 639 -18.27 -21.57 27.22
CA MET A 639 -18.15 -23.01 26.90
C MET A 639 -16.70 -23.41 26.59
N MET A 640 -15.88 -22.45 26.18
CA MET A 640 -14.51 -22.65 25.73
C MET A 640 -13.47 -22.29 26.79
N ILE A 641 -13.89 -21.77 27.96
CA ILE A 641 -12.98 -21.22 28.97
C ILE A 641 -11.93 -22.26 29.41
N PRO A 642 -10.65 -22.03 29.06
CA PRO A 642 -9.54 -22.96 29.29
C PRO A 642 -9.34 -23.34 30.77
N PHE A 643 -9.53 -22.36 31.65
CA PHE A 643 -9.34 -22.51 33.10
C PHE A 643 -10.57 -21.96 33.84
N PRO A 644 -11.64 -22.76 34.03
CA PRO A 644 -12.91 -22.30 34.61
C PRO A 644 -12.79 -21.82 36.06
N ASP A 645 -11.81 -22.34 36.79
CA ASP A 645 -11.56 -22.00 38.21
C ASP A 645 -10.76 -20.69 38.37
N LYS A 646 -10.39 -20.04 37.26
CA LYS A 646 -9.67 -18.75 37.24
C LYS A 646 -10.64 -17.59 36.99
N PRO A 647 -10.31 -16.37 37.48
CA PRO A 647 -11.20 -15.23 37.36
C PRO A 647 -11.60 -14.91 35.91
N ASN A 648 -12.90 -14.70 35.67
CA ASN A 648 -13.45 -14.30 34.37
C ASN A 648 -13.58 -12.77 34.30
N VAL A 649 -13.22 -12.18 33.16
CA VAL A 649 -13.40 -10.75 32.88
C VAL A 649 -14.84 -10.35 32.54
N ASP A 650 -15.78 -11.30 32.48
CA ASP A 650 -17.20 -10.99 32.41
C ASP A 650 -17.76 -10.63 33.79
N VAL A 651 -17.91 -9.33 34.04
CA VAL A 651 -18.41 -8.78 35.32
C VAL A 651 -19.92 -8.51 35.31
N THR A 652 -20.66 -9.10 34.36
CA THR A 652 -22.11 -8.89 34.22
C THR A 652 -22.87 -9.19 35.51
N ASP A 653 -22.62 -10.36 36.12
CA ASP A 653 -23.30 -10.76 37.35
C ASP A 653 -22.95 -9.85 38.52
N THR A 654 -21.70 -9.40 38.61
CA THR A 654 -21.24 -8.44 39.63
C THR A 654 -21.95 -7.10 39.48
N MET A 655 -22.05 -6.56 38.26
CA MET A 655 -22.78 -5.31 37.98
C MET A 655 -24.26 -5.44 38.37
N VAL A 656 -24.90 -6.56 38.03
CA VAL A 656 -26.30 -6.83 38.40
C VAL A 656 -26.46 -6.92 39.93
N ALA A 657 -25.56 -7.65 40.62
CA ALA A 657 -25.58 -7.80 42.07
C ALA A 657 -25.36 -6.46 42.81
N GLN A 658 -24.53 -5.57 42.23
CA GLN A 658 -24.30 -4.22 42.75
C GLN A 658 -25.40 -3.21 42.36
N GLY A 659 -26.44 -3.62 41.62
CA GLY A 659 -27.57 -2.77 41.26
C GLY A 659 -27.24 -1.74 40.16
N PHE A 660 -26.35 -2.08 39.23
CA PHE A 660 -26.07 -1.24 38.07
C PHE A 660 -27.33 -1.06 37.20
N ASN A 661 -27.43 0.11 36.58
CA ASN A 661 -28.38 0.43 35.51
C ASN A 661 -27.61 1.14 34.38
N ALA A 662 -28.26 1.48 33.26
CA ALA A 662 -27.55 2.12 32.15
C ALA A 662 -26.86 3.42 32.57
N THR A 663 -27.53 4.25 33.38
CA THR A 663 -26.95 5.51 33.89
C THR A 663 -25.68 5.24 34.70
N HIS A 664 -25.66 4.22 35.56
CA HIS A 664 -24.46 3.82 36.31
C HIS A 664 -23.31 3.44 35.36
N MET A 665 -23.58 2.68 34.28
CA MET A 665 -22.54 2.29 33.31
C MET A 665 -21.94 3.50 32.58
N PHE A 666 -22.76 4.45 32.15
CA PHE A 666 -22.28 5.69 31.53
C PHE A 666 -21.51 6.58 32.52
N ARG A 667 -21.89 6.58 33.81
CA ARG A 667 -21.16 7.32 34.86
C ARG A 667 -19.79 6.72 35.15
N VAL A 668 -19.67 5.39 35.18
CA VAL A 668 -18.38 4.70 35.30
C VAL A 668 -17.48 5.04 34.11
N ALA A 669 -18.03 5.05 32.89
CA ALA A 669 -17.29 5.46 31.72
C ALA A 669 -16.88 6.95 31.76
N GLU A 670 -17.76 7.88 32.15
CA GLU A 670 -17.39 9.30 32.39
C GLU A 670 -16.26 9.43 33.43
N GLU A 671 -16.28 8.65 34.51
CA GLU A 671 -15.21 8.62 35.52
C GLU A 671 -13.89 8.13 34.92
N PHE A 672 -13.93 7.10 34.07
CA PHE A 672 -12.74 6.63 33.34
C PHE A 672 -12.07 7.78 32.58
N PHE A 673 -12.82 8.53 31.77
CA PHE A 673 -12.28 9.61 30.96
C PHE A 673 -11.81 10.81 31.78
N THR A 674 -12.59 11.24 32.76
CA THR A 674 -12.21 12.35 33.64
C THR A 674 -10.98 12.01 34.49
N SER A 675 -10.75 10.74 34.82
CA SER A 675 -9.51 10.28 35.49
C SER A 675 -8.26 10.49 34.63
N LEU A 676 -8.39 10.46 33.30
CA LEU A 676 -7.31 10.77 32.37
C LEU A 676 -7.06 12.28 32.26
N GLY A 677 -7.90 13.12 32.89
CA GLY A 677 -7.85 14.57 32.76
C GLY A 677 -8.62 15.10 31.56
N LEU A 678 -9.52 14.29 30.96
CA LEU A 678 -10.37 14.68 29.83
C LEU A 678 -11.66 15.39 30.29
N ILE A 679 -12.47 15.86 29.33
CA ILE A 679 -13.53 16.84 29.56
C ILE A 679 -14.79 16.14 30.07
N ARG A 680 -15.24 16.47 31.28
CA ARG A 680 -16.50 15.95 31.82
C ARG A 680 -17.68 16.14 30.84
N MET A 681 -18.57 15.14 30.75
CA MET A 681 -19.73 15.18 29.87
C MET A 681 -20.64 16.37 30.22
N PRO A 682 -21.13 17.13 29.22
CA PRO A 682 -22.01 18.28 29.45
C PRO A 682 -23.39 17.86 29.96
N ASP A 683 -24.10 18.77 30.62
CA ASP A 683 -25.46 18.50 31.13
C ASP A 683 -26.42 18.08 29.99
N GLU A 684 -26.29 18.69 28.81
CA GLU A 684 -27.09 18.35 27.63
C GLU A 684 -26.89 16.90 27.16
N PHE A 685 -25.74 16.29 27.41
CA PHE A 685 -25.51 14.87 27.10
C PHE A 685 -26.44 13.99 27.94
N TRP A 686 -26.54 14.26 29.24
CA TRP A 686 -27.38 13.49 30.16
C TRP A 686 -28.87 13.73 29.93
N ASP A 687 -29.26 14.97 29.62
CA ASP A 687 -30.66 15.34 29.42
C ASP A 687 -31.25 14.80 28.11
N LYS A 688 -30.43 14.61 27.07
CA LYS A 688 -30.91 14.39 25.71
C LYS A 688 -30.44 13.11 25.05
N SER A 689 -29.46 12.40 25.61
CA SER A 689 -29.04 11.10 25.09
C SER A 689 -30.10 10.04 25.34
N ILE A 690 -30.15 9.05 24.45
CA ILE A 690 -30.98 7.87 24.58
C ILE A 690 -30.05 6.74 24.98
N ILE A 691 -29.96 6.48 26.28
CA ILE A 691 -29.09 5.43 26.85
C ILE A 691 -29.86 4.16 27.23
N GLU A 692 -31.19 4.22 27.19
CA GLU A 692 -32.10 3.09 27.41
C GLU A 692 -33.19 3.11 26.35
N LYS A 693 -33.77 1.93 26.08
CA LYS A 693 -34.88 1.81 25.14
C LYS A 693 -36.09 2.60 25.67
N PRO A 694 -36.63 3.57 24.92
CA PRO A 694 -37.83 4.29 25.30
C PRO A 694 -39.05 3.36 25.43
N SER A 695 -39.87 3.58 26.46
CA SER A 695 -41.10 2.81 26.72
C SER A 695 -42.34 3.32 25.98
N ASP A 696 -42.19 4.37 25.17
CA ASP A 696 -43.25 5.08 24.44
C ASP A 696 -43.70 4.39 23.14
N GLY A 697 -43.12 3.23 22.82
CA GLY A 697 -43.54 2.37 21.71
C GLY A 697 -43.09 2.84 20.33
N ARG A 698 -42.21 3.85 20.24
CA ARG A 698 -41.65 4.28 18.95
C ARG A 698 -40.57 3.33 18.44
N ASP A 699 -40.60 3.05 17.15
CA ASP A 699 -39.54 2.29 16.48
C ASP A 699 -38.30 3.17 16.31
N MET A 700 -37.13 2.68 16.74
CA MET A 700 -35.86 3.38 16.58
C MET A 700 -34.75 2.42 16.17
N VAL A 701 -33.69 2.97 15.59
CA VAL A 701 -32.46 2.25 15.29
C VAL A 701 -31.79 1.86 16.61
N ALA A 702 -31.61 0.56 16.82
CA ALA A 702 -31.06 -0.02 18.05
C ALA A 702 -29.52 -0.07 18.09
N HIS A 703 -28.85 0.42 17.04
CA HIS A 703 -27.39 0.44 16.94
C HIS A 703 -26.80 1.61 17.75
N ALA A 704 -25.78 1.34 18.54
CA ALA A 704 -25.04 2.34 19.31
C ALA A 704 -24.44 3.41 18.37
N SER A 705 -24.47 4.68 18.78
CA SER A 705 -23.87 5.77 18.02
C SER A 705 -23.70 7.03 18.86
N ALA A 706 -22.61 7.76 18.63
CA ALA A 706 -22.32 9.07 19.21
C ALA A 706 -22.47 10.21 18.18
N TRP A 707 -22.88 11.39 18.63
CA TRP A 707 -23.26 12.52 17.78
C TRP A 707 -22.79 13.87 18.34
N ASP A 708 -22.12 14.68 17.51
CA ASP A 708 -21.93 16.12 17.71
C ASP A 708 -23.03 16.90 16.96
N PHE A 709 -23.80 17.74 17.66
CA PHE A 709 -24.82 18.61 17.05
C PHE A 709 -24.26 19.98 16.63
N TYR A 710 -22.93 20.13 16.66
CA TYR A 710 -22.13 21.22 16.12
C TYR A 710 -22.35 22.60 16.76
N ASN A 711 -23.12 22.68 17.84
CA ASN A 711 -23.42 23.92 18.56
C ASN A 711 -22.49 24.17 19.78
N ARG A 712 -21.43 23.37 19.92
CA ARG A 712 -20.42 23.40 21.01
C ARG A 712 -20.89 22.90 22.37
N LYS A 713 -22.17 22.55 22.50
CA LYS A 713 -22.81 22.22 23.79
C LYS A 713 -23.48 20.85 23.78
N ASP A 714 -24.06 20.48 22.65
CA ASP A 714 -24.96 19.35 22.54
C ASP A 714 -24.26 18.18 21.83
N PHE A 715 -23.90 17.18 22.62
CA PHE A 715 -23.30 15.93 22.19
C PHE A 715 -24.13 14.80 22.79
N ARG A 716 -24.48 13.78 22.00
CA ARG A 716 -25.43 12.74 22.45
C ARG A 716 -25.02 11.36 22.01
N ILE A 717 -25.51 10.36 22.73
CA ILE A 717 -25.49 8.96 22.32
C ILE A 717 -26.91 8.44 22.09
N ASN A 718 -27.06 7.54 21.13
CA ASN A 718 -28.21 6.65 20.99
C ASN A 718 -27.73 5.21 21.12
N GLN A 719 -27.99 4.58 22.27
CA GLN A 719 -27.64 3.21 22.59
C GLN A 719 -28.71 2.60 23.49
N TRP A 720 -29.12 1.37 23.21
CA TRP A 720 -30.04 0.64 24.08
C TRP A 720 -29.23 -0.23 25.03
N THR A 721 -28.80 0.36 26.14
CA THR A 721 -27.89 -0.29 27.08
C THR A 721 -28.64 -1.23 28.00
N THR A 722 -28.25 -2.50 27.96
CA THR A 722 -28.57 -3.49 28.99
C THR A 722 -27.34 -3.70 29.88
N VAL A 723 -27.53 -4.10 31.14
CA VAL A 723 -26.43 -4.28 32.08
C VAL A 723 -25.68 -5.57 31.77
N THR A 724 -24.68 -5.48 30.90
CA THR A 724 -23.77 -6.57 30.51
C THR A 724 -22.36 -6.05 30.27
N MET A 725 -21.35 -6.94 30.35
CA MET A 725 -19.95 -6.59 30.06
C MET A 725 -19.74 -6.13 28.61
N GLU A 726 -20.46 -6.73 27.66
CA GLU A 726 -20.44 -6.32 26.24
C GLU A 726 -20.95 -4.89 26.08
N GLN A 727 -22.07 -4.56 26.73
CA GLN A 727 -22.61 -3.21 26.72
C GLN A 727 -21.74 -2.24 27.50
N LEU A 728 -21.05 -2.66 28.58
CA LEU A 728 -20.07 -1.82 29.28
C LEU A 728 -18.92 -1.43 28.35
N SER A 729 -18.42 -2.38 27.57
CA SER A 729 -17.38 -2.15 26.55
C SER A 729 -17.86 -1.21 25.45
N THR A 730 -19.11 -1.38 25.01
CA THR A 730 -19.75 -0.52 24.00
C THR A 730 -19.95 0.90 24.53
N VAL A 731 -20.38 1.07 25.79
CA VAL A 731 -20.53 2.38 26.43
C VAL A 731 -19.19 3.13 26.48
N HIS A 732 -18.09 2.45 26.83
CA HIS A 732 -16.75 3.07 26.82
C HIS A 732 -16.29 3.45 25.41
N HIS A 733 -16.61 2.62 24.40
CA HIS A 733 -16.33 2.92 22.99
C HIS A 733 -17.07 4.18 22.53
N GLU A 734 -18.39 4.25 22.75
CA GLU A 734 -19.22 5.38 22.30
C GLU A 734 -18.93 6.68 23.07
N ILE A 735 -18.66 6.62 24.38
CA ILE A 735 -18.23 7.81 25.12
C ILE A 735 -16.83 8.24 24.65
N GLY A 736 -15.98 7.33 24.22
CA GLY A 736 -14.71 7.67 23.56
C GLY A 736 -14.90 8.57 22.34
N HIS A 737 -15.92 8.31 21.52
CA HIS A 737 -16.30 9.19 20.40
C HIS A 737 -16.78 10.55 20.88
N VAL A 738 -17.59 10.59 21.94
CA VAL A 738 -18.07 11.87 22.54
C VAL A 738 -16.94 12.69 23.13
N GLU A 739 -16.04 12.08 23.88
CA GLU A 739 -14.83 12.73 24.40
C GLU A 739 -13.99 13.30 23.27
N TYR A 740 -13.85 12.55 22.19
CA TYR A 740 -13.12 13.03 21.03
C TYR A 740 -13.82 14.24 20.39
N PHE A 741 -15.16 14.24 20.24
CA PHE A 741 -15.93 15.42 19.83
C PHE A 741 -15.69 16.63 20.76
N LEU A 742 -15.63 16.40 22.07
CA LEU A 742 -15.38 17.45 23.07
C LEU A 742 -13.99 18.07 22.92
N GLN A 743 -12.96 17.31 22.51
CA GLN A 743 -11.61 17.84 22.33
C GLN A 743 -11.50 18.89 21.21
N TYR A 744 -12.36 18.82 20.19
CA TYR A 744 -12.41 19.79 19.10
C TYR A 744 -13.70 20.62 19.04
N LYS A 745 -14.50 20.62 20.12
CA LYS A 745 -15.76 21.38 20.20
C LYS A 745 -15.61 22.90 20.00
N ASP A 746 -14.41 23.45 20.13
CA ASP A 746 -14.15 24.87 19.92
C ASP A 746 -13.60 25.18 18.52
N GLN A 747 -13.22 24.14 17.76
CA GLN A 747 -12.84 24.28 16.37
C GLN A 747 -14.02 24.77 15.51
N PRO A 748 -13.79 25.41 14.35
CA PRO A 748 -14.88 25.69 13.41
C PRO A 748 -15.59 24.37 13.05
N VAL A 749 -16.92 24.37 12.84
CA VAL A 749 -17.73 23.17 12.53
C VAL A 749 -17.12 22.32 11.41
N SER A 750 -16.47 23.00 10.48
CA SER A 750 -15.61 22.43 9.46
C SER A 750 -14.59 21.43 10.02
N PHE A 751 -13.80 21.79 11.02
CA PHE A 751 -12.72 20.98 11.59
C PHE A 751 -13.18 20.07 12.75
N ARG A 752 -14.50 19.86 12.92
CA ARG A 752 -15.07 18.99 13.96
C ARG A 752 -15.39 17.60 13.46
N ASP A 753 -14.43 17.01 12.78
CA ASP A 753 -14.49 15.64 12.29
C ASP A 753 -13.22 14.92 12.72
N GLY A 754 -13.31 13.60 12.94
CA GLY A 754 -12.15 12.80 13.28
C GLY A 754 -11.08 12.87 12.18
N ALA A 755 -9.80 12.83 12.56
CA ALA A 755 -8.66 12.87 11.64
C ALA A 755 -8.83 12.01 10.36
N ASN A 756 -9.35 10.78 10.53
CA ASN A 756 -9.89 9.92 9.48
C ASN A 756 -10.81 8.85 10.12
N PRO A 757 -11.58 8.05 9.34
CA PRO A 757 -12.43 7.02 9.91
C PRO A 757 -11.74 6.01 10.80
N GLY A 758 -10.60 5.49 10.34
CA GLY A 758 -9.80 4.55 11.12
C GLY A 758 -9.35 5.11 12.45
N PHE A 759 -8.97 6.39 12.48
CA PHE A 759 -8.54 7.04 13.72
C PHE A 759 -9.69 7.26 14.70
N HIS A 760 -10.87 7.65 14.21
CA HIS A 760 -12.05 7.85 15.05
C HIS A 760 -12.47 6.53 15.72
N GLU A 761 -12.61 5.47 14.92
CA GLU A 761 -12.91 4.12 15.42
C GLU A 761 -11.83 3.58 16.35
N ALA A 762 -10.56 3.81 16.01
CA ALA A 762 -9.43 3.38 16.84
C ALA A 762 -9.41 4.04 18.22
N ILE A 763 -9.89 5.28 18.37
CA ILE A 763 -10.02 5.91 19.69
C ILE A 763 -11.05 5.14 20.53
N GLY A 764 -12.28 4.94 20.02
CA GLY A 764 -13.32 4.18 20.72
C GLY A 764 -12.85 2.78 21.10
N ASP A 765 -12.22 2.06 20.18
CA ASP A 765 -11.76 0.69 20.41
C ASP A 765 -10.62 0.58 21.43
N VAL A 766 -9.66 1.52 21.43
CA VAL A 766 -8.54 1.52 22.39
C VAL A 766 -9.01 1.79 23.82
N LEU A 767 -9.99 2.69 23.96
CA LEU A 767 -10.54 3.05 25.26
C LEU A 767 -11.39 1.91 25.82
N SER A 768 -12.17 1.24 24.96
CA SER A 768 -12.89 0.01 25.29
C SER A 768 -11.94 -1.11 25.73
N LEU A 769 -10.80 -1.29 25.03
CA LEU A 769 -9.79 -2.27 25.41
C LEU A 769 -9.18 -2.01 26.78
N SER A 770 -8.84 -0.75 27.11
CA SER A 770 -8.29 -0.41 28.42
C SER A 770 -9.30 -0.57 29.55
N ALA A 771 -10.56 -0.18 29.32
CA ALA A 771 -11.64 -0.30 30.30
C ALA A 771 -12.03 -1.76 30.59
N SER A 772 -11.72 -2.67 29.67
CA SER A 772 -12.05 -4.10 29.79
C SER A 772 -10.91 -4.96 30.34
N THR A 773 -9.85 -4.35 30.87
CA THR A 773 -8.74 -5.09 31.49
C THR A 773 -9.09 -5.58 32.90
N PRO A 774 -8.63 -6.78 33.31
CA PRO A 774 -8.87 -7.29 34.67
C PRO A 774 -8.42 -6.31 35.77
N LYS A 775 -7.27 -5.66 35.55
CA LYS A 775 -6.71 -4.66 36.47
C LYS A 775 -7.62 -3.46 36.64
N HIS A 776 -8.20 -2.96 35.55
CA HIS A 776 -9.15 -1.86 35.61
C HIS A 776 -10.42 -2.28 36.37
N LEU A 777 -11.01 -3.40 35.99
CA LEU A 777 -12.25 -3.94 36.59
C LEU A 777 -12.12 -4.16 38.11
N TYR A 778 -10.96 -4.63 38.57
CA TYR A 778 -10.65 -4.72 40.00
C TYR A 778 -10.53 -3.35 40.66
N THR A 779 -9.86 -2.40 40.01
CA THR A 779 -9.66 -1.04 40.52
C THR A 779 -10.99 -0.31 40.76
N ILE A 780 -12.00 -0.58 39.93
CA ILE A 780 -13.35 -0.02 40.07
C ILE A 780 -14.31 -0.92 40.89
N GLY A 781 -13.82 -2.00 41.48
CA GLY A 781 -14.60 -2.88 42.37
C GLY A 781 -15.61 -3.79 41.67
N LEU A 782 -15.45 -4.03 40.36
CA LEU A 782 -16.26 -4.99 39.59
C LEU A 782 -15.64 -6.39 39.53
N MET A 783 -14.42 -6.55 40.05
CA MET A 783 -13.70 -7.81 40.12
C MET A 783 -13.04 -7.95 41.50
N ASP A 784 -13.12 -9.13 42.12
CA ASP A 784 -12.66 -9.33 43.51
C ASP A 784 -11.15 -9.60 43.61
N GLU A 785 -10.54 -10.17 42.56
CA GLU A 785 -9.12 -10.53 42.52
C GLU A 785 -8.53 -10.30 41.12
N VAL A 786 -7.27 -9.84 41.06
CA VAL A 786 -6.46 -9.79 39.83
C VAL A 786 -5.34 -10.81 39.99
N THR A 787 -5.36 -11.85 39.16
CA THR A 787 -4.34 -12.89 39.15
C THR A 787 -3.39 -12.66 37.98
N ASP A 788 -2.11 -12.44 38.28
CA ASP A 788 -1.04 -12.28 37.29
C ASP A 788 -0.41 -13.66 36.98
N ASP A 789 -1.23 -14.59 36.50
CA ASP A 789 -0.81 -15.94 36.12
C ASP A 789 -1.22 -16.28 34.69
N ALA A 790 -0.43 -17.16 34.06
CA ALA A 790 -0.59 -17.52 32.66
C ALA A 790 -1.97 -18.11 32.34
N GLU A 791 -2.61 -18.80 33.29
CA GLU A 791 -3.92 -19.40 33.09
C GLU A 791 -5.01 -18.33 32.96
N SER A 792 -4.92 -17.29 33.78
CA SER A 792 -5.82 -16.13 33.76
C SER A 792 -5.61 -15.26 32.50
N ASP A 793 -4.36 -15.09 32.08
CA ASP A 793 -4.02 -14.40 30.82
C ASP A 793 -4.56 -15.14 29.60
N ILE A 794 -4.43 -16.46 29.57
CA ILE A 794 -4.94 -17.31 28.48
C ILE A 794 -6.47 -17.17 28.36
N ASN A 795 -7.20 -17.17 29.47
CA ASN A 795 -8.64 -16.94 29.47
C ASN A 795 -8.99 -15.56 28.84
N TYR A 796 -8.31 -14.50 29.26
CA TYR A 796 -8.55 -13.14 28.75
C TYR A 796 -8.18 -12.99 27.26
N LEU A 797 -7.00 -13.46 26.86
CA LEU A 797 -6.52 -13.40 25.48
C LEU A 797 -7.40 -14.23 24.54
N LEU A 798 -7.90 -15.39 24.98
CA LEU A 798 -8.83 -16.19 24.20
C LEU A 798 -10.15 -15.44 23.97
N LYS A 799 -10.70 -14.78 25.00
CA LYS A 799 -11.92 -13.96 24.85
C LYS A 799 -11.72 -12.87 23.79
N MET A 800 -10.59 -12.14 23.86
CA MET A 800 -10.24 -11.13 22.87
C MET A 800 -10.05 -11.72 21.46
N ALA A 801 -9.42 -12.89 21.34
CA ALA A 801 -9.22 -13.57 20.07
C ALA A 801 -10.56 -13.99 19.43
N LEU A 802 -11.46 -14.57 20.21
CA LEU A 802 -12.81 -14.95 19.77
C LEU A 802 -13.65 -13.76 19.34
N GLU A 803 -13.33 -12.55 19.80
CA GLU A 803 -14.03 -11.33 19.40
C GLU A 803 -13.35 -10.63 18.22
N LYS A 804 -12.06 -10.32 18.32
CA LYS A 804 -11.36 -9.45 17.38
C LYS A 804 -10.71 -10.22 16.22
N ILE A 805 -10.12 -11.39 16.49
CA ILE A 805 -9.46 -12.19 15.44
C ILE A 805 -10.51 -12.94 14.60
N ALA A 806 -11.52 -13.51 15.26
CA ALA A 806 -12.62 -14.20 14.58
C ALA A 806 -13.45 -13.27 13.65
N PHE A 807 -13.41 -11.96 13.88
CA PHE A 807 -14.09 -10.96 13.06
C PHE A 807 -13.38 -10.63 11.75
N LEU A 808 -12.05 -10.73 11.69
CA LEU A 808 -11.26 -10.34 10.51
C LEU A 808 -11.73 -11.02 9.21
N PRO A 809 -11.98 -12.36 9.19
CA PRO A 809 -12.46 -13.04 8.00
C PRO A 809 -13.86 -12.60 7.58
N PHE A 810 -14.72 -12.29 8.56
CA PHE A 810 -16.09 -11.84 8.31
C PHE A 810 -16.11 -10.43 7.72
N GLY A 811 -15.32 -9.50 8.27
CA GLY A 811 -15.14 -8.16 7.71
C GLY A 811 -14.62 -8.22 6.27
N TYR A 812 -13.58 -9.02 6.02
CA TYR A 812 -13.03 -9.24 4.68
C TYR A 812 -14.06 -9.81 3.70
N LEU A 813 -14.82 -10.83 4.13
CA LEU A 813 -15.84 -11.47 3.30
C LEU A 813 -16.97 -10.51 2.92
N ILE A 814 -17.42 -9.68 3.86
CA ILE A 814 -18.45 -8.68 3.63
C ILE A 814 -18.01 -7.76 2.49
N ASP A 815 -16.77 -7.30 2.52
CA ASP A 815 -16.26 -6.41 1.51
C ASP A 815 -16.06 -7.11 0.16
N GLN A 816 -15.59 -8.36 0.14
CA GLN A 816 -15.52 -9.17 -1.09
C GLN A 816 -16.90 -9.33 -1.75
N TRP A 817 -17.94 -9.66 -0.96
CA TRP A 817 -19.28 -9.80 -1.49
C TRP A 817 -19.84 -8.48 -2.00
N ARG A 818 -19.68 -7.40 -1.23
CA ARG A 818 -20.12 -6.05 -1.59
C ARG A 818 -19.43 -5.56 -2.84
N TRP A 819 -18.13 -5.79 -2.99
CA TRP A 819 -17.42 -5.44 -4.21
C TRP A 819 -17.91 -6.25 -5.40
N GLY A 820 -18.23 -7.53 -5.20
CA GLY A 820 -18.91 -8.34 -6.22
C GLY A 820 -20.23 -7.70 -6.67
N VAL A 821 -21.07 -7.31 -5.71
CA VAL A 821 -22.37 -6.65 -5.97
C VAL A 821 -22.20 -5.29 -6.67
N PHE A 822 -21.35 -4.41 -6.12
CA PHE A 822 -21.20 -3.03 -6.60
C PHE A 822 -20.44 -2.92 -7.91
N SER A 823 -19.55 -3.87 -8.24
CA SER A 823 -18.88 -3.92 -9.55
C SER A 823 -19.74 -4.57 -10.64
N GLY A 824 -20.93 -5.07 -10.30
CA GLY A 824 -21.77 -5.86 -11.22
C GLY A 824 -21.24 -7.28 -11.49
N ARG A 825 -20.11 -7.68 -10.90
CA ARG A 825 -19.55 -9.04 -10.97
C ARG A 825 -20.52 -10.08 -10.40
N THR A 826 -21.26 -9.71 -9.36
CA THR A 826 -22.34 -10.51 -8.79
C THR A 826 -23.66 -9.87 -9.19
N PRO A 827 -24.42 -10.44 -10.14
CA PRO A 827 -25.71 -9.89 -10.53
C PRO A 827 -26.77 -10.17 -9.44
N PRO A 828 -27.89 -9.42 -9.41
CA PRO A 828 -28.93 -9.52 -8.36
C PRO A 828 -29.43 -10.93 -8.09
N GLU A 829 -29.55 -11.76 -9.12
CA GLU A 829 -30.02 -13.14 -9.03
C GLU A 829 -29.02 -14.06 -8.30
N ARG A 830 -27.76 -13.61 -8.19
CA ARG A 830 -26.66 -14.33 -7.54
C ARG A 830 -26.22 -13.69 -6.22
N TYR A 831 -26.86 -12.60 -5.76
CA TYR A 831 -26.53 -11.96 -4.48
C TYR A 831 -26.47 -12.97 -3.34
N ASN A 832 -27.52 -13.76 -3.18
CA ASN A 832 -27.61 -14.73 -2.10
C ASN A 832 -26.62 -15.89 -2.31
N SER A 833 -26.56 -16.48 -3.51
CA SER A 833 -25.67 -17.62 -3.76
C SER A 833 -24.18 -17.27 -3.65
N GLU A 834 -23.75 -16.10 -4.11
CA GLU A 834 -22.37 -15.63 -3.95
C GLU A 834 -22.04 -15.25 -2.50
N TRP A 835 -22.99 -14.67 -1.75
CA TRP A 835 -22.81 -14.43 -0.32
C TRP A 835 -22.47 -15.74 0.40
N TRP A 836 -23.28 -16.78 0.15
CA TRP A 836 -23.07 -18.09 0.75
C TRP A 836 -21.83 -18.81 0.20
N TYR A 837 -21.47 -18.60 -1.07
CA TYR A 837 -20.24 -19.14 -1.65
C TYR A 837 -18.99 -18.52 -1.02
N LEU A 838 -18.92 -17.20 -0.87
CA LEU A 838 -17.81 -16.52 -0.20
C LEU A 838 -17.71 -16.95 1.26
N ARG A 839 -18.86 -17.11 1.94
CA ARG A 839 -18.93 -17.63 3.32
C ARG A 839 -18.40 -19.04 3.46
N TYR A 840 -18.60 -19.86 2.44
CA TYR A 840 -18.04 -21.20 2.37
C TYR A 840 -16.53 -21.20 2.07
N PHE A 841 -16.10 -20.42 1.06
CA PHE A 841 -14.73 -20.42 0.54
C PHE A 841 -13.70 -19.80 1.50
N VAL A 842 -14.02 -18.65 2.11
CA VAL A 842 -13.11 -17.96 3.05
C VAL A 842 -12.95 -18.75 4.35
N SER A 843 -14.03 -19.39 4.83
CA SER A 843 -13.97 -20.27 6.00
C SER A 843 -13.07 -21.50 5.77
N PHE A 844 -13.12 -22.08 4.56
CA PHE A 844 -12.35 -23.26 4.18
C PHE A 844 -10.85 -22.97 3.99
N ILE A 845 -10.48 -21.84 3.36
CA ILE A 845 -9.08 -21.47 3.14
C ILE A 845 -8.35 -21.19 4.45
N LEU A 846 -8.99 -20.45 5.36
CA LEU A 846 -8.37 -20.13 6.66
C LEU A 846 -8.22 -21.38 7.52
N GLN A 847 -9.20 -22.29 7.52
CA GLN A 847 -9.08 -23.59 8.18
C GLN A 847 -7.96 -24.44 7.58
N PHE A 848 -7.84 -24.48 6.26
CA PHE A 848 -6.81 -25.28 5.58
C PHE A 848 -5.40 -24.72 5.80
N GLN A 849 -5.21 -23.40 5.71
CA GLN A 849 -3.92 -22.75 5.96
C GLN A 849 -3.50 -22.88 7.43
N PHE A 850 -4.45 -22.79 8.36
CA PHE A 850 -4.18 -22.96 9.78
C PHE A 850 -3.83 -24.41 10.12
N HIS A 851 -4.60 -25.38 9.62
CA HIS A 851 -4.30 -26.81 9.76
C HIS A 851 -2.97 -27.19 9.10
N GLU A 852 -2.69 -26.66 7.90
CA GLU A 852 -1.42 -26.85 7.22
C GLU A 852 -0.25 -26.33 8.06
N LYS A 853 -0.34 -25.11 8.57
CA LYS A 853 0.71 -24.52 9.41
C LYS A 853 0.93 -25.35 10.68
N LEU A 854 -0.13 -25.78 11.35
CA LEU A 854 -0.05 -26.65 12.53
C LEU A 854 0.57 -28.01 12.23
N CYS A 855 0.28 -28.57 11.06
CA CYS A 855 0.83 -29.84 10.60
C CYS A 855 2.30 -29.76 10.22
N ARG A 856 2.72 -28.68 9.58
CA ARG A 856 4.13 -28.47 9.23
C ARG A 856 4.98 -28.25 10.48
N GLU A 857 4.47 -27.45 11.41
CA GLU A 857 5.17 -27.14 12.66
C GLU A 857 5.15 -28.30 13.66
N SER A 858 4.19 -29.22 13.55
CA SER A 858 4.20 -30.49 14.29
C SER A 858 5.26 -31.49 13.80
N GLY A 859 5.94 -31.19 12.69
CA GLY A 859 6.94 -32.05 12.07
C GLY A 859 6.37 -33.04 11.05
N HIS A 860 5.09 -32.93 10.67
CA HIS A 860 4.45 -33.82 9.69
C HIS A 860 4.80 -33.41 8.25
N THR A 861 5.48 -34.32 7.54
CA THR A 861 5.92 -34.10 6.14
C THR A 861 5.02 -34.77 5.10
N GLY A 862 4.03 -35.57 5.53
CA GLY A 862 3.10 -36.29 4.65
C GLY A 862 1.89 -35.46 4.17
N PRO A 863 0.92 -36.10 3.47
CA PRO A 863 -0.34 -35.48 3.09
C PRO A 863 -1.12 -34.96 4.32
N LEU A 864 -1.71 -33.77 4.21
CA LEU A 864 -2.34 -33.05 5.33
C LEU A 864 -3.51 -33.80 5.98
N HIS A 865 -4.27 -34.58 5.20
CA HIS A 865 -5.37 -35.40 5.72
C HIS A 865 -4.91 -36.58 6.60
N LYS A 866 -3.59 -36.85 6.67
CA LYS A 866 -2.98 -37.87 7.55
C LYS A 866 -2.22 -37.26 8.72
N CYS A 867 -2.27 -35.94 8.84
CA CYS A 867 -1.60 -35.23 9.91
C CYS A 867 -2.36 -35.41 11.21
N ASP A 868 -1.67 -35.95 12.22
CA ASP A 868 -2.16 -36.02 13.59
C ASP A 868 -1.27 -35.15 14.48
N ILE A 869 -1.80 -34.00 14.90
CA ILE A 869 -1.10 -33.05 15.78
C ILE A 869 -1.21 -33.44 17.26
N TYR A 870 -1.86 -34.56 17.57
CA TYR A 870 -2.07 -35.03 18.94
C TYR A 870 -0.72 -35.21 19.66
N ARG A 871 -0.54 -34.42 20.73
CA ARG A 871 0.67 -34.34 21.59
C ARG A 871 1.87 -33.58 21.01
N SER A 872 1.71 -32.83 19.92
CA SER A 872 2.79 -31.99 19.41
C SER A 872 2.89 -30.67 20.19
N THR A 873 3.94 -30.52 20.99
CA THR A 873 4.24 -29.28 21.73
C THR A 873 4.58 -28.11 20.81
N LYS A 874 5.13 -28.39 19.61
CA LYS A 874 5.45 -27.38 18.60
C LYS A 874 4.20 -26.82 17.92
N ALA A 875 3.21 -27.67 17.64
CA ALA A 875 1.91 -27.19 17.15
C ALA A 875 1.20 -26.33 18.20
N GLY A 876 1.34 -26.68 19.49
CA GLY A 876 0.86 -25.85 20.61
C GLY A 876 1.47 -24.45 20.64
N ALA A 877 2.79 -24.33 20.44
CA ALA A 877 3.49 -23.04 20.40
C ALA A 877 3.23 -22.18 19.16
N VAL A 878 2.52 -22.71 18.15
CA VAL A 878 2.07 -21.98 16.96
C VAL A 878 0.62 -21.51 17.10
N LEU A 879 -0.10 -22.12 18.04
CA LEU A 879 -1.44 -21.71 18.47
C LEU A 879 -1.39 -20.62 19.56
N GLU A 880 -0.41 -20.73 20.47
CA GLU A 880 0.03 -19.67 21.38
C GLU A 880 0.64 -18.50 20.59
#